data_AF-A0A5J5KBG9-F1
#
_entry.id   AF-A0A5J5KBG9-F1
#
_cell.length_a   1.000
_cell.length_b   1.000
_cell.length_c   1.000
_cell.angle_alpha   90.00
_cell.angle_beta   90.00
_cell.angle_gamma   90.00
#
_symmetry.space_group_name_H-M   'P 1'
#
loop_
_entity.id
_entity.type
_entity.pdbx_description
1 polymer ?
#
loop_
_entity_poly.entity_id
_entity_poly.type
_entity_poly.pdbx_seq_one_letter_code
_entity_poly.pdbx_strand_id
1 'polypeptide(L)'
;MRLPRRLLSASTAAALAVTVSTGAVLSGPSGGAPASAATFAYGEALQKSFLFYEAQESGRLPSTNRVTWRADSTVNDGKSAGVDLSGGFYDAGDHVKFGFPMASMTTTLAWGGVDYRSAYERSGQLPYLLNTLRQSGDYFINAHPEPNVLYVQVGDGGEDHSYWGAPETVEAKGHKRPVYKITASCPGTDVAAETAAAMAASSIVFRPTDPSYADRLLTHARQLFTFADTTKGTNGRDTAYVNCVSAAQGFYNSTGEGGQVEGATKMYWDELAWASVWLYRATGTASYLDRAREFYPKMGTQEDPGSNGVQVPVFNFGFGWNDKQYAVYEQMAELTGEQKYQDDVQRYLDYWTVGYKGKKGTITPGGLAYIFYWASLRMAANTAFVALRYADYLGSSSSLRARYHDFGKRQIDYALGDNPRHSSYMIGFGTNPPRNPHHRGAHGSWTNAGPDGEPAVSRHILYGALVGGPDGADAYTDSRGDYVKNEVALDFNSGITSSLAVLYGAYGGSPLATLPRETPDGPEFYLEPTITHTARETAAKTFVTNKSAWPATVLDRAKFRYYFTLDGSTTASQVTVSSSYTQCRQPTGPHLLEGRTYYAEVDCTGTLIFPGGQSEFRREVQLRIGVADGANWDPSNDWSAKGADRMTLYGNDGRLLWGTPPSSGPSPSVSPSASPSASPSVSPSASPSASPSASPSASPSASPSASPSVSPSVSPSVSPSVSPSSGGTCKVAYATNDWGGGFTATITITNAGTATINGWTLKFAFPGTQKISPPGWSATWTQSGTSVTAASLDWNRTLGSGQSVQIGFQGTYTGSNPKPAAFTLNGTNCS
;
A
#
# COMPACT_ATOMS: atom_id res chain seq x y z
N MET A 1 -72.04 -23.50 5.89
CA MET A 1 -72.83 -24.06 7.01
C MET A 1 -72.02 -25.21 7.63
N ARG A 2 -71.65 -25.09 8.92
CA ARG A 2 -71.15 -26.09 9.88
C ARG A 2 -69.97 -27.06 9.52
N LEU A 3 -68.84 -26.82 10.21
CA LEU A 3 -67.87 -27.81 10.79
C LEU A 3 -68.59 -28.92 11.61
N PRO A 4 -68.00 -30.10 11.97
CA PRO A 4 -66.66 -30.22 12.60
C PRO A 4 -65.85 -31.55 12.47
N ARG A 5 -64.66 -31.49 13.08
CA ARG A 5 -63.61 -32.47 13.47
C ARG A 5 -64.07 -33.82 14.08
N ARG A 6 -63.22 -34.87 14.00
CA ARG A 6 -62.61 -35.68 15.12
C ARG A 6 -61.94 -36.97 14.57
N LEU A 7 -60.63 -37.17 14.82
CA LEU A 7 -59.94 -37.95 15.88
C LEU A 7 -59.82 -39.48 15.66
N LEU A 8 -58.57 -39.89 15.41
CA LEU A 8 -57.81 -41.04 15.95
C LEU A 8 -58.58 -42.25 16.55
N SER A 9 -58.24 -43.46 16.07
CA SER A 9 -57.80 -44.57 16.96
C SER A 9 -57.13 -45.69 16.15
N ALA A 10 -56.10 -46.28 16.78
CA ALA A 10 -55.24 -47.33 16.28
C ALA A 10 -55.55 -48.67 16.97
N SER A 11 -55.33 -49.78 16.27
CA SER A 11 -55.05 -51.16 16.75
C SER A 11 -54.91 -52.02 15.48
N THR A 12 -53.99 -52.97 15.29
CA THR A 12 -53.14 -53.76 16.19
C THR A 12 -52.03 -54.41 15.35
N ALA A 13 -50.89 -54.66 15.98
CA ALA A 13 -49.66 -55.19 15.41
C ALA A 13 -49.75 -56.67 14.99
N ALA A 14 -49.02 -57.01 13.92
CA ALA A 14 -48.41 -58.32 13.73
C ALA A 14 -46.99 -58.10 13.19
N ALA A 15 -46.00 -58.49 14.00
CA ALA A 15 -44.59 -58.37 13.69
C ALA A 15 -44.17 -59.49 12.72
N LEU A 16 -43.52 -59.12 11.61
CA LEU A 16 -42.65 -60.02 10.87
C LEU A 16 -41.40 -59.24 10.46
N ALA A 17 -40.24 -59.75 10.88
CA ALA A 17 -38.94 -59.14 10.67
C ALA A 17 -38.61 -59.09 9.17
N VAL A 18 -38.40 -57.89 8.65
CA VAL A 18 -37.78 -57.65 7.34
C VAL A 18 -36.80 -56.48 7.50
N THR A 19 -35.57 -56.73 7.06
CA THR A 19 -34.45 -55.79 6.93
C THR A 19 -34.87 -54.46 6.31
N VAL A 20 -34.69 -53.38 7.07
CA VAL A 20 -34.95 -52.01 6.59
C VAL A 20 -33.75 -51.50 5.80
N SER A 21 -33.86 -51.53 4.48
CA SER A 21 -33.16 -50.61 3.58
C SER A 21 -34.19 -49.66 2.99
N THR A 22 -34.46 -48.55 3.68
CA THR A 22 -35.32 -47.47 3.18
C THR A 22 -34.59 -46.68 2.11
N GLY A 23 -34.83 -47.03 0.85
CA GLY A 23 -34.71 -46.10 -0.27
C GLY A 23 -35.87 -45.11 -0.22
N ALA A 24 -35.65 -43.96 0.41
CA ALA A 24 -36.50 -42.79 0.17
C ALA A 24 -36.07 -42.20 -1.18
N VAL A 25 -37.00 -42.21 -2.15
CA VAL A 25 -36.85 -41.48 -3.41
C VAL A 25 -36.89 -39.99 -3.08
N LEU A 26 -35.72 -39.41 -2.86
CA LEU A 26 -35.51 -37.97 -2.90
C LEU A 26 -35.53 -37.58 -4.38
N SER A 27 -36.58 -36.87 -4.80
CA SER A 27 -36.55 -36.04 -5.99
C SER A 27 -35.41 -35.03 -5.83
N GLY A 28 -34.24 -35.37 -6.38
CA GLY A 28 -33.07 -34.52 -6.38
C GLY A 28 -33.32 -33.22 -7.15
N PRO A 29 -32.60 -32.14 -6.81
CA PRO A 29 -32.66 -30.91 -7.58
C PRO A 29 -32.23 -31.22 -9.02
N SER A 30 -32.99 -30.73 -9.98
CA SER A 30 -32.67 -30.78 -11.41
C SER A 30 -31.22 -30.34 -11.61
N GLY A 31 -30.37 -31.28 -12.01
CA GLY A 31 -28.97 -31.03 -12.30
C GLY A 31 -28.86 -29.95 -13.36
N GLY A 32 -28.33 -28.79 -12.96
CA GLY A 32 -27.81 -27.81 -13.90
C GLY A 32 -26.73 -28.48 -14.76
N ALA A 33 -26.61 -28.05 -16.01
CA ALA A 33 -25.55 -28.49 -16.90
C ALA A 33 -24.18 -28.41 -16.21
N PRO A 34 -23.26 -29.36 -16.44
CA PRO A 34 -21.93 -29.31 -15.85
C PRO A 34 -21.28 -27.97 -16.21
N ALA A 35 -20.77 -27.25 -15.20
CA ALA A 35 -20.04 -26.02 -15.42
C ALA A 35 -18.87 -26.28 -16.39
N SER A 36 -18.70 -25.41 -17.39
CA SER A 36 -17.52 -25.44 -18.25
C SER A 36 -16.27 -25.39 -17.36
N ALA A 37 -15.28 -26.24 -17.61
CA ALA A 37 -14.05 -26.26 -16.82
C ALA A 37 -13.37 -24.88 -16.87
N ALA A 38 -12.84 -24.44 -15.72
CA ALA A 38 -12.15 -23.15 -15.61
C ALA A 38 -10.92 -23.10 -16.54
N THR A 39 -10.82 -22.03 -17.33
CA THR A 39 -9.65 -21.76 -18.19
C THR A 39 -8.41 -21.41 -17.35
N PHE A 40 -8.62 -20.76 -16.21
CA PHE A 40 -7.61 -20.41 -15.22
C PHE A 40 -8.06 -20.87 -13.83
N ALA A 41 -7.12 -21.11 -12.92
CA ALA A 41 -7.44 -21.45 -11.53
C ALA A 41 -7.92 -20.21 -10.74
N TYR A 42 -9.17 -19.77 -10.96
CA TYR A 42 -9.69 -18.53 -10.34
C TYR A 42 -9.64 -18.54 -8.82
N GLY A 43 -9.83 -19.71 -8.17
CA GLY A 43 -9.70 -19.82 -6.71
C GLY A 43 -8.26 -19.68 -6.20
N GLU A 44 -7.25 -20.08 -6.98
CA GLU A 44 -5.84 -19.79 -6.67
C GLU A 44 -5.53 -18.30 -6.84
N ALA A 45 -5.98 -17.69 -7.93
CA ALA A 45 -5.82 -16.24 -8.15
C ALA A 45 -6.49 -15.44 -7.02
N LEU A 46 -7.71 -15.84 -6.60
CA LEU A 46 -8.43 -15.23 -5.48
C LEU A 46 -7.66 -15.38 -4.15
N GLN A 47 -7.15 -16.59 -3.87
CA GLN A 47 -6.33 -16.85 -2.69
C GLN A 47 -5.08 -15.97 -2.65
N LYS A 48 -4.39 -15.84 -3.77
CA LYS A 48 -3.20 -14.99 -3.88
C LYS A 48 -3.54 -13.51 -3.74
N SER A 49 -4.67 -13.04 -4.27
CA SER A 49 -5.06 -11.64 -4.11
C SER A 49 -5.18 -11.20 -2.63
N PHE A 50 -5.60 -12.11 -1.74
CA PHE A 50 -5.58 -11.82 -0.29
C PHE A 50 -4.19 -11.83 0.34
N LEU A 51 -3.21 -12.56 -0.22
CA LEU A 51 -1.82 -12.45 0.22
C LEU A 51 -1.22 -11.09 -0.11
N PHE A 52 -1.64 -10.48 -1.23
CA PHE A 52 -1.27 -9.10 -1.53
C PHE A 52 -1.77 -8.15 -0.44
N TYR A 53 -3.05 -8.22 -0.05
CA TYR A 53 -3.56 -7.36 1.01
C TYR A 53 -2.87 -7.58 2.35
N GLU A 54 -2.62 -8.83 2.75
CA GLU A 54 -1.79 -9.15 3.94
C GLU A 54 -0.39 -8.54 3.83
N ALA A 55 0.21 -8.53 2.63
CA ALA A 55 1.51 -7.92 2.37
C ALA A 55 1.50 -6.38 2.38
N GLN A 56 0.33 -5.73 2.37
CA GLN A 56 0.16 -4.28 2.48
C GLN A 56 -0.19 -3.82 3.91
N GLU A 57 -0.46 -4.73 4.85
CA GLU A 57 -0.87 -4.38 6.22
C GLU A 57 0.20 -3.50 6.92
N SER A 58 -0.22 -2.44 7.59
CA SER A 58 0.60 -1.51 8.37
C SER A 58 0.40 -1.74 9.87
N GLY A 59 1.30 -1.22 10.71
CA GLY A 59 1.15 -1.29 12.15
C GLY A 59 1.59 -2.64 12.70
N ARG A 60 0.88 -3.11 13.73
CA ARG A 60 1.12 -4.44 14.31
C ARG A 60 0.43 -5.49 13.46
N LEU A 61 1.20 -6.45 12.96
CA LEU A 61 0.63 -7.50 12.13
C LEU A 61 -0.09 -8.54 13.01
N PRO A 62 -1.26 -9.05 12.57
CA PRO A 62 -1.92 -10.12 13.28
C PRO A 62 -1.07 -11.38 13.25
N SER A 63 -1.10 -12.18 14.33
CA SER A 63 -0.40 -13.47 14.39
C SER A 63 -0.81 -14.47 13.29
N THR A 64 -1.93 -14.20 12.62
CA THR A 64 -2.48 -14.97 11.49
C THR A 64 -1.98 -14.51 10.14
N ASN A 65 -1.21 -13.40 10.05
CA ASN A 65 -0.60 -12.94 8.81
C ASN A 65 0.28 -14.05 8.21
N ARG A 66 0.07 -14.37 6.92
CA ARG A 66 0.77 -15.48 6.25
C ARG A 66 2.05 -15.02 5.54
N VAL A 67 2.26 -13.71 5.40
CA VAL A 67 3.39 -13.13 4.68
C VAL A 67 4.62 -13.09 5.58
N THR A 68 5.52 -14.07 5.40
CA THR A 68 6.65 -14.31 6.33
C THR A 68 7.77 -13.27 6.28
N TRP A 69 7.80 -12.44 5.24
CA TRP A 69 8.80 -11.38 5.07
C TRP A 69 8.30 -10.00 5.54
N ARG A 70 7.06 -9.91 6.04
CA ARG A 70 6.50 -8.71 6.66
C ARG A 70 6.52 -8.81 8.18
N ALA A 71 6.71 -7.66 8.85
CA ALA A 71 6.60 -7.54 10.30
C ALA A 71 5.93 -6.22 10.71
N ASP A 72 5.85 -6.03 12.03
CA ASP A 72 5.39 -4.79 12.63
C ASP A 72 6.15 -3.60 12.02
N SER A 73 5.41 -2.59 11.56
CA SER A 73 5.97 -1.38 10.96
C SER A 73 5.13 -0.18 11.36
N THR A 74 5.73 1.03 11.37
CA THR A 74 5.02 2.31 11.60
C THR A 74 4.07 2.31 12.81
N VAL A 75 4.43 1.58 13.86
CA VAL A 75 3.59 1.35 15.05
C VAL A 75 3.32 2.61 15.87
N ASN A 76 4.01 3.72 15.58
CA ASN A 76 3.81 5.01 16.22
C ASN A 76 2.89 5.98 15.44
N ASP A 77 2.34 5.57 14.30
CA ASP A 77 1.45 6.41 13.50
C ASP A 77 0.25 6.92 14.33
N GLY A 78 0.00 8.23 14.27
CA GLY A 78 -1.08 8.90 15.01
C GLY A 78 -0.78 9.23 16.48
N LYS A 79 0.26 8.64 17.08
CA LYS A 79 0.57 8.82 18.51
C LYS A 79 0.78 10.29 18.91
N SER A 80 1.42 11.08 18.05
CA SER A 80 1.62 12.53 18.26
C SER A 80 0.31 13.33 18.25
N ALA A 81 -0.74 12.80 17.63
CA ALA A 81 -2.08 13.38 17.59
C ALA A 81 -3.04 12.76 18.62
N GLY A 82 -2.57 11.85 19.48
CA GLY A 82 -3.39 11.20 20.51
C GLY A 82 -4.38 10.15 19.99
N VAL A 83 -4.16 9.64 18.78
CA VAL A 83 -4.99 8.61 18.14
C VAL A 83 -4.13 7.43 17.69
N ASP A 84 -4.64 6.20 17.75
CA ASP A 84 -3.92 5.04 17.23
C ASP A 84 -4.22 4.86 15.73
N LEU A 85 -3.30 5.35 14.90
CA LEU A 85 -3.37 5.20 13.46
C LEU A 85 -2.30 4.24 12.95
N SER A 86 -1.88 3.24 13.74
CA SER A 86 -0.84 2.27 13.34
C SER A 86 -1.31 1.29 12.24
N GLY A 87 -2.53 0.76 12.35
CA GLY A 87 -3.09 -0.30 11.47
C GLY A 87 -3.41 0.13 10.03
N GLY A 88 -4.34 -0.56 9.37
CA GLY A 88 -4.72 -0.24 7.98
C GLY A 88 -3.67 -0.73 6.96
N PHE A 89 -3.60 -0.06 5.80
CA PHE A 89 -2.78 -0.54 4.68
C PHE A 89 -1.89 0.54 4.07
N TYR A 90 -0.71 0.15 3.61
CA TYR A 90 0.07 0.95 2.66
C TYR A 90 -0.60 0.92 1.29
N ASP A 91 -0.56 2.05 0.59
CA ASP A 91 -1.35 2.28 -0.61
C ASP A 91 -0.87 1.49 -1.84
N ALA A 92 0.42 1.60 -2.15
CA ALA A 92 0.99 1.03 -3.37
C ALA A 92 2.34 0.38 -3.09
N GLY A 93 3.35 0.67 -3.92
CA GLY A 93 4.75 0.38 -3.65
C GLY A 93 5.39 1.19 -2.52
N ASP A 94 4.67 2.15 -1.95
CA ASP A 94 5.10 3.15 -0.97
C ASP A 94 4.61 2.81 0.44
N HIS A 95 4.79 3.72 1.41
CA HIS A 95 4.32 3.53 2.78
C HIS A 95 3.38 4.63 3.28
N VAL A 96 2.86 5.47 2.38
CA VAL A 96 1.81 6.42 2.73
C VAL A 96 0.49 5.67 2.86
N LYS A 97 -0.31 6.08 3.84
CA LYS A 97 -1.66 5.54 4.03
C LYS A 97 -2.66 6.55 3.51
N PHE A 98 -3.00 6.45 2.23
CA PHE A 98 -4.02 7.31 1.62
C PHE A 98 -5.42 6.76 1.92
N GLY A 99 -6.22 7.51 2.69
CA GLY A 99 -7.53 7.05 3.15
C GLY A 99 -8.56 6.87 2.04
N PHE A 100 -8.50 7.70 0.99
CA PHE A 100 -9.48 7.66 -0.10
C PHE A 100 -9.42 6.38 -0.95
N PRO A 101 -8.27 5.99 -1.55
CA PRO A 101 -8.15 4.70 -2.24
C PRO A 101 -8.30 3.50 -1.30
N MET A 102 -7.86 3.59 -0.03
CA MET A 102 -8.07 2.53 0.96
C MET A 102 -9.56 2.28 1.24
N ALA A 103 -10.36 3.36 1.37
CA ALA A 103 -11.80 3.27 1.54
C ALA A 103 -12.46 2.69 0.28
N SER A 104 -12.08 3.16 -0.91
CA SER A 104 -12.60 2.61 -2.17
C SER A 104 -12.29 1.13 -2.37
N MET A 105 -11.07 0.68 -2.02
CA MET A 105 -10.70 -0.73 -2.00
C MET A 105 -11.60 -1.51 -1.05
N THR A 106 -11.81 -0.99 0.17
CA THR A 106 -12.64 -1.64 1.19
C THR A 106 -14.08 -1.79 0.71
N THR A 107 -14.69 -0.75 0.13
CA THR A 107 -16.06 -0.82 -0.38
C THR A 107 -16.19 -1.83 -1.52
N THR A 108 -15.22 -1.88 -2.43
CA THR A 108 -15.25 -2.80 -3.59
C THR A 108 -15.09 -4.27 -3.18
N LEU A 109 -14.20 -4.55 -2.22
CA LEU A 109 -14.07 -5.90 -1.65
C LEU A 109 -15.33 -6.30 -0.86
N ALA A 110 -15.86 -5.38 -0.06
CA ALA A 110 -17.10 -5.61 0.66
C ALA A 110 -18.27 -5.87 -0.31
N TRP A 111 -18.36 -5.15 -1.43
CA TRP A 111 -19.35 -5.40 -2.47
C TRP A 111 -19.29 -6.83 -2.99
N GLY A 112 -18.10 -7.31 -3.36
CA GLY A 112 -17.90 -8.71 -3.72
C GLY A 112 -18.33 -9.67 -2.60
N GLY A 113 -18.00 -9.35 -1.35
CA GLY A 113 -18.38 -10.12 -0.17
C GLY A 113 -19.88 -10.19 0.11
N VAL A 114 -20.62 -9.11 -0.18
CA VAL A 114 -22.08 -9.05 0.00
C VAL A 114 -22.76 -9.92 -1.05
N ASP A 115 -22.41 -9.75 -2.32
CA ASP A 115 -23.16 -10.37 -3.43
C ASP A 115 -22.68 -11.80 -3.74
N TYR A 116 -21.44 -12.13 -3.42
CA TYR A 116 -20.82 -13.42 -3.76
C TYR A 116 -20.24 -14.16 -2.54
N ARG A 117 -20.79 -13.95 -1.34
CA ARG A 117 -20.33 -14.60 -0.11
C ARG A 117 -20.08 -16.09 -0.26
N SER A 118 -21.02 -16.81 -0.89
CA SER A 118 -20.92 -18.26 -1.06
C SER A 118 -19.70 -18.69 -1.89
N ALA A 119 -19.22 -17.86 -2.81
CA ALA A 119 -18.00 -18.13 -3.57
C ALA A 119 -16.75 -18.01 -2.69
N TYR A 120 -16.71 -17.01 -1.80
CA TYR A 120 -15.65 -16.88 -0.78
C TYR A 120 -15.67 -18.04 0.22
N GLU A 121 -16.84 -18.52 0.63
CA GLU A 121 -16.98 -19.69 1.50
C GLU A 121 -16.49 -20.96 0.80
N ARG A 122 -16.96 -21.23 -0.42
CA ARG A 122 -16.57 -22.42 -1.19
C ARG A 122 -15.09 -22.43 -1.59
N SER A 123 -14.47 -21.28 -1.76
CA SER A 123 -13.02 -21.17 -2.03
C SER A 123 -12.18 -21.17 -0.75
N GLY A 124 -12.81 -21.14 0.44
CA GLY A 124 -12.10 -21.00 1.71
C GLY A 124 -11.46 -19.62 1.92
N GLN A 125 -11.83 -18.61 1.13
CA GLN A 125 -11.25 -17.27 1.20
C GLN A 125 -12.07 -16.27 2.05
N LEU A 126 -13.25 -16.64 2.52
CA LEU A 126 -14.07 -15.79 3.39
C LEU A 126 -13.32 -15.31 4.66
N PRO A 127 -12.54 -16.13 5.39
CA PRO A 127 -11.79 -15.65 6.56
C PRO A 127 -10.79 -14.55 6.22
N TYR A 128 -10.16 -14.61 5.05
CA TYR A 128 -9.19 -13.61 4.61
C TYR A 128 -9.88 -12.32 4.16
N LEU A 129 -11.03 -12.42 3.47
CA LEU A 129 -11.88 -11.26 3.21
C LEU A 129 -12.28 -10.56 4.51
N LEU A 130 -12.77 -11.32 5.50
CA LEU A 130 -13.15 -10.77 6.80
C LEU A 130 -11.96 -10.16 7.54
N ASN A 131 -10.76 -10.74 7.46
CA ASN A 131 -9.56 -10.12 8.03
C ASN A 131 -9.23 -8.80 7.34
N THR A 132 -9.16 -8.78 6.00
CA THR A 132 -8.85 -7.56 5.23
C THR A 132 -9.83 -6.42 5.53
N LEU A 133 -11.14 -6.71 5.55
CA LEU A 133 -12.16 -5.71 5.89
C LEU A 133 -12.09 -5.27 7.36
N ARG A 134 -11.64 -6.13 8.27
CA ARG A 134 -11.45 -5.78 9.68
C ARG A 134 -10.24 -4.86 9.85
N GLN A 135 -9.14 -5.11 9.15
CA GLN A 135 -7.94 -4.26 9.21
C GLN A 135 -8.22 -2.82 8.77
N SER A 136 -8.95 -2.62 7.66
CA SER A 136 -9.38 -1.28 7.25
C SER A 136 -10.48 -0.72 8.15
N GLY A 137 -11.45 -1.54 8.57
CA GLY A 137 -12.53 -1.13 9.47
C GLY A 137 -12.03 -0.62 10.82
N ASP A 138 -11.10 -1.32 11.45
CA ASP A 138 -10.49 -0.91 12.73
C ASP A 138 -9.67 0.37 12.57
N TYR A 139 -8.93 0.50 11.45
CA TYR A 139 -8.25 1.75 11.10
C TYR A 139 -9.23 2.91 10.91
N PHE A 140 -10.33 2.75 10.17
CA PHE A 140 -11.32 3.81 9.95
C PHE A 140 -12.06 4.19 11.24
N ILE A 141 -12.34 3.23 12.12
CA ILE A 141 -12.90 3.50 13.44
C ILE A 141 -11.95 4.40 14.24
N ASN A 142 -10.65 4.08 14.28
CA ASN A 142 -9.66 4.89 15.00
C ASN A 142 -9.42 6.25 14.34
N ALA A 143 -9.49 6.30 13.01
CA ALA A 143 -9.38 7.51 12.22
C ALA A 143 -10.60 8.44 12.35
N HIS A 144 -11.73 7.95 12.88
CA HIS A 144 -12.95 8.72 13.12
C HIS A 144 -13.25 8.84 14.63
N PRO A 145 -12.45 9.62 15.38
CA PRO A 145 -12.60 9.74 16.83
C PRO A 145 -13.82 10.56 17.26
N GLU A 146 -14.33 11.43 16.38
CA GLU A 146 -15.47 12.32 16.63
C GLU A 146 -16.35 12.40 15.37
N PRO A 147 -17.66 12.66 15.47
CA PRO A 147 -18.60 12.57 14.35
C PRO A 147 -18.26 13.39 13.10
N ASN A 148 -17.53 14.51 13.25
CA ASN A 148 -17.14 15.40 12.16
C ASN A 148 -15.61 15.55 12.06
N VAL A 149 -14.85 14.53 12.46
CA VAL A 149 -13.39 14.49 12.37
C VAL A 149 -12.97 13.15 11.78
N LEU A 150 -12.31 13.19 10.63
CA LEU A 150 -11.76 11.98 9.99
C LEU A 150 -10.29 12.22 9.62
N TYR A 151 -9.40 11.36 10.10
CA TYR A 151 -8.02 11.29 9.63
C TYR A 151 -7.98 10.54 8.30
N VAL A 152 -7.44 11.19 7.27
CA VAL A 152 -7.55 10.73 5.87
C VAL A 152 -6.19 10.43 5.25
N GLN A 153 -5.09 10.76 5.92
CA GLN A 153 -3.75 10.43 5.45
C GLN A 153 -2.77 10.31 6.62
N VAL A 154 -1.88 9.32 6.54
CA VAL A 154 -0.69 9.22 7.39
C VAL A 154 0.55 9.05 6.52
N GLY A 155 1.55 9.89 6.75
CA GLY A 155 2.74 10.00 5.91
C GLY A 155 2.66 11.17 4.94
N ASP A 156 3.81 11.81 4.68
CA ASP A 156 3.99 12.78 3.60
C ASP A 156 4.53 12.05 2.37
N GLY A 157 3.91 12.24 1.21
CA GLY A 157 4.32 11.53 -0.01
C GLY A 157 5.71 11.92 -0.50
N GLY A 158 6.14 13.17 -0.34
CA GLY A 158 7.48 13.58 -0.75
C GLY A 158 8.57 12.97 0.12
N GLU A 159 8.36 12.98 1.44
CA GLU A 159 9.30 12.38 2.40
C GLU A 159 9.34 10.86 2.26
N ASP A 160 8.19 10.19 2.18
CA ASP A 160 8.12 8.74 2.00
C ASP A 160 8.73 8.29 0.66
N HIS A 161 8.41 8.98 -0.44
CA HIS A 161 8.88 8.59 -1.77
C HIS A 161 10.36 8.86 -1.99
N SER A 162 11.00 9.65 -1.13
CA SER A 162 12.46 9.84 -1.10
C SER A 162 13.23 8.63 -0.54
N TYR A 163 12.53 7.66 0.04
CA TYR A 163 13.11 6.45 0.61
C TYR A 163 12.64 5.18 -0.08
N TRP A 164 13.59 4.28 -0.30
CA TRP A 164 13.44 3.01 -0.98
C TRP A 164 14.02 1.89 -0.12
N GLY A 165 13.25 1.48 0.88
CA GLY A 165 13.56 0.37 1.78
C GLY A 165 12.27 -0.18 2.39
N ALA A 166 12.39 -1.24 3.18
CA ALA A 166 11.23 -1.95 3.72
C ALA A 166 10.41 -1.09 4.73
N PRO A 167 9.10 -1.32 4.87
CA PRO A 167 8.25 -0.57 5.80
C PRO A 167 8.71 -0.68 7.26
N GLU A 168 9.27 -1.83 7.66
CA GLU A 168 9.78 -2.13 9.00
C GLU A 168 10.92 -1.19 9.42
N THR A 169 11.58 -0.53 8.46
CA THR A 169 12.74 0.34 8.70
C THR A 169 12.44 1.83 8.59
N VAL A 170 11.20 2.21 8.24
CA VAL A 170 10.79 3.63 8.07
C VAL A 170 11.02 4.45 9.34
N GLU A 171 10.63 3.92 10.51
CA GLU A 171 10.81 4.63 11.79
C GLU A 171 12.29 4.75 12.17
N ALA A 172 13.10 3.71 11.92
CA ALA A 172 14.54 3.73 12.17
C ALA A 172 15.27 4.71 11.25
N LYS A 173 14.76 4.94 10.03
CA LYS A 173 15.25 5.97 9.13
C LYS A 173 14.98 7.39 9.67
N GLY A 174 14.05 7.54 10.60
CA GLY A 174 13.68 8.83 11.18
C GLY A 174 12.73 9.66 10.31
N HIS A 175 12.03 9.00 9.39
CA HIS A 175 11.04 9.66 8.54
C HIS A 175 9.86 10.14 9.37
N LYS A 176 9.47 11.41 9.18
CA LYS A 176 8.25 11.93 9.76
C LYS A 176 7.07 11.36 9.02
N ARG A 177 6.09 10.90 9.80
CA ARG A 177 4.81 10.40 9.30
C ARG A 177 3.69 11.30 9.82
N PRO A 178 3.54 12.52 9.27
CA PRO A 178 2.49 13.44 9.69
C PRO A 178 1.11 12.83 9.45
N VAL A 179 0.13 13.27 10.24
CA VAL A 179 -1.25 12.83 10.12
C VAL A 179 -2.11 13.99 9.67
N TYR A 180 -2.98 13.75 8.70
CA TYR A 180 -3.85 14.75 8.11
C TYR A 180 -5.30 14.36 8.32
N LYS A 181 -6.14 15.36 8.58
CA LYS A 181 -7.56 15.16 8.87
C LYS A 181 -8.42 16.20 8.20
N ILE A 182 -9.67 15.83 7.97
CA ILE A 182 -10.76 16.71 7.60
C ILE A 182 -11.67 16.96 8.81
N THR A 183 -12.32 18.11 8.80
CA THR A 183 -13.20 18.58 9.89
C THR A 183 -14.38 19.35 9.33
N ALA A 184 -15.37 19.71 10.15
CA ALA A 184 -16.45 20.60 9.71
C ALA A 184 -15.96 21.95 9.13
N SER A 185 -14.85 22.50 9.64
CA SER A 185 -14.26 23.75 9.14
C SER A 185 -13.37 23.58 7.91
N CYS A 186 -12.91 22.35 7.64
CA CYS A 186 -12.14 22.00 6.46
C CYS A 186 -12.60 20.62 5.97
N PRO A 187 -13.70 20.56 5.21
CA PRO A 187 -14.37 19.31 4.88
C PRO A 187 -13.64 18.51 3.81
N GLY A 188 -14.04 17.25 3.67
CA GLY A 188 -13.64 16.36 2.59
C GLY A 188 -14.79 15.43 2.26
N THR A 189 -15.76 15.96 1.51
CA THR A 189 -17.05 15.32 1.24
C THR A 189 -16.89 13.96 0.57
N ASP A 190 -15.99 13.88 -0.40
CA ASP A 190 -15.59 12.68 -1.14
C ASP A 190 -15.08 11.57 -0.20
N VAL A 191 -13.95 11.78 0.48
CA VAL A 191 -13.32 10.74 1.31
C VAL A 191 -14.17 10.38 2.54
N ALA A 192 -14.93 11.32 3.11
CA ALA A 192 -15.87 11.03 4.17
C ALA A 192 -17.02 10.13 3.69
N ALA A 193 -17.60 10.43 2.52
CA ALA A 193 -18.65 9.61 1.92
C ALA A 193 -18.13 8.24 1.49
N GLU A 194 -16.95 8.13 0.89
CA GLU A 194 -16.36 6.83 0.54
C GLU A 194 -16.06 5.99 1.79
N THR A 195 -15.54 6.60 2.86
CA THR A 195 -15.32 5.88 4.13
C THR A 195 -16.66 5.44 4.75
N ALA A 196 -17.71 6.24 4.63
CA ALA A 196 -19.05 5.83 5.03
C ALA A 196 -19.57 4.64 4.20
N ALA A 197 -19.36 4.65 2.88
CA ALA A 197 -19.69 3.54 1.99
C ALA A 197 -18.94 2.26 2.39
N ALA A 198 -17.63 2.36 2.62
CA ALA A 198 -16.77 1.25 3.04
C ALA A 198 -17.28 0.58 4.34
N MET A 199 -17.59 1.40 5.35
CA MET A 199 -18.08 0.91 6.64
C MET A 199 -19.51 0.36 6.55
N ALA A 200 -20.39 0.99 5.76
CA ALA A 200 -21.75 0.49 5.53
C ALA A 200 -21.74 -0.86 4.80
N ALA A 201 -21.00 -0.98 3.70
CA ALA A 201 -20.85 -2.23 2.95
C ALA A 201 -20.24 -3.35 3.81
N SER A 202 -19.15 -3.04 4.52
CA SER A 202 -18.49 -4.00 5.42
C SER A 202 -19.44 -4.48 6.54
N SER A 203 -20.29 -3.59 7.06
CA SER A 203 -21.28 -3.99 8.08
C SER A 203 -22.23 -5.09 7.60
N ILE A 204 -22.55 -5.14 6.30
CA ILE A 204 -23.38 -6.19 5.71
C ILE A 204 -22.60 -7.51 5.69
N VAL A 205 -21.32 -7.48 5.29
CA VAL A 205 -20.46 -8.68 5.24
C VAL A 205 -20.24 -9.27 6.64
N PHE A 206 -20.05 -8.43 7.66
CA PHE A 206 -19.85 -8.88 9.04
C PHE A 206 -21.14 -9.28 9.75
N ARG A 207 -22.31 -8.79 9.33
CA ARG A 207 -23.60 -9.04 10.01
C ARG A 207 -23.83 -10.51 10.39
N PRO A 208 -23.54 -11.52 9.54
CA PRO A 208 -23.77 -12.93 9.88
C PRO A 208 -22.76 -13.52 10.87
N THR A 209 -21.57 -12.94 11.02
CA THR A 209 -20.45 -13.51 11.78
C THR A 209 -20.05 -12.70 13.01
N ASP A 210 -20.26 -11.38 12.98
CA ASP A 210 -19.97 -10.45 14.07
C ASP A 210 -20.96 -9.25 14.02
N PRO A 211 -22.20 -9.44 14.48
CA PRO A 211 -23.22 -8.40 14.44
C PRO A 211 -22.85 -7.18 15.29
N SER A 212 -22.08 -7.36 16.37
CA SER A 212 -21.66 -6.27 17.26
C SER A 212 -20.71 -5.31 16.55
N TYR A 213 -19.75 -5.86 15.80
CA TYR A 213 -18.85 -5.08 14.99
C TYR A 213 -19.56 -4.44 13.80
N ALA A 214 -20.50 -5.16 13.17
CA ALA A 214 -21.35 -4.61 12.13
C ALA A 214 -22.14 -3.37 12.61
N ASP A 215 -22.69 -3.38 13.83
CA ASP A 215 -23.36 -2.21 14.42
C ASP A 215 -22.41 -1.05 14.71
N ARG A 216 -21.19 -1.35 15.13
CA ARG A 216 -20.14 -0.34 15.31
C ARG A 216 -19.76 0.32 13.99
N LEU A 217 -19.50 -0.47 12.95
CA LEU A 217 -19.20 0.05 11.61
C LEU A 217 -20.34 0.93 11.08
N LEU A 218 -21.59 0.47 11.22
CA LEU A 218 -22.76 1.20 10.74
C LEU A 218 -23.00 2.51 11.51
N THR A 219 -22.65 2.57 12.79
CA THR A 219 -22.67 3.81 13.59
C THR A 219 -21.73 4.85 12.99
N HIS A 220 -20.47 4.48 12.74
CA HIS A 220 -19.49 5.37 12.11
C HIS A 220 -19.91 5.76 10.68
N ALA A 221 -20.41 4.81 9.89
CA ALA A 221 -20.88 5.07 8.53
C ALA A 221 -21.97 6.16 8.49
N ARG A 222 -22.95 6.09 9.39
CA ARG A 222 -24.01 7.09 9.50
C ARG A 222 -23.47 8.47 9.87
N GLN A 223 -22.53 8.53 10.80
CA GLN A 223 -21.90 9.78 11.23
C GLN A 223 -21.09 10.42 10.11
N LEU A 224 -20.23 9.64 9.45
CA LEU A 224 -19.40 10.09 8.33
C LEU A 224 -20.22 10.54 7.13
N PHE A 225 -21.30 9.81 6.80
CA PHE A 225 -22.23 10.25 5.76
C PHE A 225 -22.95 11.55 6.16
N THR A 226 -23.38 11.67 7.42
CA THR A 226 -23.99 12.92 7.91
C THR A 226 -23.00 14.07 7.82
N PHE A 227 -21.74 13.86 8.19
CA PHE A 227 -20.67 14.84 8.05
C PHE A 227 -20.51 15.25 6.58
N ALA A 228 -20.31 14.30 5.67
CA ALA A 228 -20.19 14.57 4.23
C ALA A 228 -21.41 15.32 3.68
N ASP A 229 -22.62 14.84 3.95
CA ASP A 229 -23.86 15.42 3.44
C ASP A 229 -24.14 16.82 4.02
N THR A 230 -23.78 17.08 5.28
CA THR A 230 -23.99 18.40 5.90
C THR A 230 -22.95 19.44 5.50
N THR A 231 -21.72 19.02 5.18
CA THR A 231 -20.65 19.93 4.77
C THR A 231 -20.43 20.00 3.26
N LYS A 232 -21.16 19.22 2.46
CA LYS A 232 -21.08 19.30 1.01
C LYS A 232 -21.31 20.72 0.53
N GLY A 233 -20.53 21.11 -0.46
CA GLY A 233 -20.73 22.38 -1.14
C GLY A 233 -21.79 22.29 -2.24
N THR A 234 -21.60 23.11 -3.27
CA THR A 234 -22.60 23.34 -4.33
C THR A 234 -22.15 22.88 -5.70
N ASN A 235 -20.85 22.77 -5.94
CA ASN A 235 -20.30 22.52 -7.28
C ASN A 235 -19.58 21.17 -7.41
N GLY A 236 -19.65 20.30 -6.40
CA GLY A 236 -19.02 18.99 -6.43
C GLY A 236 -17.50 18.98 -6.18
N ARG A 237 -16.82 20.13 -6.10
CA ARG A 237 -15.34 20.21 -5.94
C ARG A 237 -14.88 21.10 -4.81
N ASP A 238 -15.68 22.10 -4.46
CA ASP A 238 -15.42 23.11 -3.44
C ASP A 238 -15.09 22.53 -2.06
N THR A 239 -15.63 21.36 -1.72
CA THR A 239 -15.44 20.67 -0.43
C THR A 239 -14.76 19.31 -0.57
N ALA A 240 -14.05 19.09 -1.69
CA ALA A 240 -13.20 17.92 -1.89
C ALA A 240 -12.05 17.89 -0.88
N TYR A 241 -11.70 16.71 -0.36
CA TYR A 241 -10.74 16.61 0.76
C TYR A 241 -9.36 17.17 0.43
N VAL A 242 -8.94 17.09 -0.83
CA VAL A 242 -7.65 17.61 -1.29
C VAL A 242 -7.53 19.13 -1.21
N ASN A 243 -8.64 19.86 -1.05
CA ASN A 243 -8.60 21.29 -0.76
C ASN A 243 -8.11 21.56 0.68
N CYS A 244 -8.31 20.58 1.58
CA CYS A 244 -7.87 20.62 2.97
C CYS A 244 -6.55 19.88 3.19
N VAL A 245 -6.38 18.74 2.53
CA VAL A 245 -5.20 17.88 2.61
C VAL A 245 -4.46 17.95 1.28
N SER A 246 -3.78 19.09 1.06
CA SER A 246 -3.02 19.33 -0.18
C SER A 246 -1.88 18.32 -0.38
N ALA A 247 -1.42 17.66 0.69
CA ALA A 247 -0.43 16.59 0.66
C ALA A 247 -0.85 15.40 -0.22
N ALA A 248 -2.15 15.23 -0.51
CA ALA A 248 -2.65 14.19 -1.41
C ALA A 248 -2.80 14.64 -2.88
N GLN A 249 -2.70 15.95 -3.19
CA GLN A 249 -2.98 16.48 -4.53
C GLN A 249 -2.07 15.94 -5.63
N GLY A 250 -0.83 15.58 -5.30
CA GLY A 250 0.12 14.98 -6.25
C GLY A 250 -0.11 13.49 -6.50
N PHE A 251 -1.01 12.86 -5.75
CA PHE A 251 -1.17 11.40 -5.70
C PHE A 251 -2.63 11.00 -5.99
N TYR A 252 -3.53 11.32 -5.06
CA TYR A 252 -4.96 10.97 -5.10
C TYR A 252 -5.84 12.21 -5.17
N ASN A 253 -5.69 12.98 -6.25
CA ASN A 253 -6.47 14.19 -6.45
C ASN A 253 -7.93 13.89 -6.80
N SER A 254 -8.84 14.16 -5.87
CA SER A 254 -10.27 13.94 -6.09
C SER A 254 -10.95 14.96 -7.00
N THR A 255 -10.30 16.09 -7.25
CA THR A 255 -10.79 17.12 -8.19
C THR A 255 -10.31 16.91 -9.62
N GLY A 256 -9.49 15.88 -9.87
CA GLY A 256 -9.00 15.56 -11.21
C GLY A 256 -8.05 14.37 -11.27
N GLU A 257 -8.35 13.41 -12.14
CA GLU A 257 -7.43 12.34 -12.54
C GLU A 257 -6.95 12.59 -13.98
N GLY A 258 -5.63 12.69 -14.19
CA GLY A 258 -4.96 12.33 -15.46
C GLY A 258 -5.35 12.97 -16.80
N GLY A 259 -6.20 14.00 -16.86
CA GLY A 259 -6.29 14.92 -18.01
C GLY A 259 -6.93 14.45 -19.33
N GLN A 260 -7.77 13.39 -19.38
CA GLN A 260 -8.20 12.84 -20.69
C GLN A 260 -9.71 12.69 -20.97
N VAL A 261 -10.63 13.03 -20.08
CA VAL A 261 -12.06 12.98 -20.42
C VAL A 261 -12.76 14.31 -20.15
N GLU A 262 -13.14 14.97 -21.23
CA GLU A 262 -14.08 16.10 -21.23
C GLU A 262 -15.47 15.56 -20.81
N GLY A 263 -16.02 16.09 -19.71
CA GLY A 263 -17.32 15.66 -19.17
C GLY A 263 -17.27 14.68 -18.00
N ALA A 264 -16.21 13.86 -17.85
CA ALA A 264 -16.01 13.07 -16.63
C ALA A 264 -15.66 14.01 -15.47
N THR A 265 -16.61 14.30 -14.60
CA THR A 265 -16.40 15.05 -13.36
C THR A 265 -16.11 14.03 -12.26
N LYS A 266 -14.97 13.96 -11.54
CA LYS A 266 -14.22 14.99 -10.79
C LYS A 266 -15.06 15.70 -9.73
N MET A 267 -16.03 15.03 -9.12
CA MET A 267 -16.94 15.63 -8.13
C MET A 267 -17.10 14.68 -6.96
N TYR A 268 -17.53 15.16 -5.79
CA TYR A 268 -17.91 14.30 -4.65
C TYR A 268 -19.36 13.77 -4.74
N TRP A 269 -20.06 14.06 -5.85
CA TRP A 269 -21.49 13.74 -5.98
C TRP A 269 -21.72 12.25 -6.19
N ASP A 270 -20.81 11.57 -6.88
CA ASP A 270 -20.84 10.13 -7.05
C ASP A 270 -20.50 9.43 -5.73
N GLU A 271 -19.56 9.91 -4.91
CA GLU A 271 -19.36 9.37 -3.56
C GLU A 271 -20.59 9.53 -2.68
N LEU A 272 -21.29 10.67 -2.74
CA LEU A 272 -22.53 10.86 -1.98
C LEU A 272 -23.65 9.92 -2.45
N ALA A 273 -23.80 9.72 -3.76
CA ALA A 273 -24.75 8.76 -4.31
C ALA A 273 -24.38 7.32 -3.91
N TRP A 274 -23.09 6.98 -3.99
CA TRP A 274 -22.51 5.69 -3.63
C TRP A 274 -22.70 5.35 -2.14
N ALA A 275 -22.35 6.26 -1.24
CA ALA A 275 -22.55 6.09 0.19
C ALA A 275 -24.04 5.95 0.55
N SER A 276 -24.90 6.72 -0.13
CA SER A 276 -26.35 6.63 0.02
C SER A 276 -26.88 5.24 -0.38
N VAL A 277 -26.42 4.69 -1.51
CA VAL A 277 -26.74 3.32 -1.93
C VAL A 277 -26.32 2.31 -0.87
N TRP A 278 -25.09 2.37 -0.36
CA TRP A 278 -24.62 1.41 0.64
C TRP A 278 -25.33 1.51 1.98
N LEU A 279 -25.62 2.73 2.44
CA LEU A 279 -26.42 2.93 3.65
C LEU A 279 -27.85 2.42 3.48
N TYR A 280 -28.46 2.60 2.30
CA TYR A 280 -29.75 1.98 2.00
C TYR A 280 -29.65 0.46 2.07
N ARG A 281 -28.68 -0.15 1.38
CA ARG A 281 -28.46 -1.61 1.42
C ARG A 281 -28.22 -2.15 2.83
N ALA A 282 -27.49 -1.41 3.67
CA ALA A 282 -27.17 -1.82 5.04
C ALA A 282 -28.33 -1.65 6.04
N THR A 283 -29.28 -0.75 5.78
CA THR A 283 -30.30 -0.34 6.76
C THR A 283 -31.74 -0.59 6.33
N GLY A 284 -32.02 -0.65 5.03
CA GLY A 284 -33.37 -0.62 4.47
C GLY A 284 -34.08 0.73 4.60
N THR A 285 -33.41 1.79 5.10
CA THR A 285 -34.04 3.09 5.33
C THR A 285 -34.23 3.85 4.02
N ALA A 286 -35.47 4.04 3.59
CA ALA A 286 -35.84 4.65 2.31
C ALA A 286 -35.21 6.03 2.05
N SER A 287 -34.99 6.84 3.09
CA SER A 287 -34.41 8.19 2.94
C SER A 287 -32.99 8.18 2.35
N TYR A 288 -32.23 7.08 2.52
CA TYR A 288 -30.93 6.94 1.87
C TYR A 288 -31.08 6.67 0.37
N LEU A 289 -32.06 5.88 -0.07
CA LEU A 289 -32.35 5.70 -1.48
C LEU A 289 -32.86 7.01 -2.12
N ASP A 290 -33.64 7.80 -1.39
CA ASP A 290 -34.08 9.13 -1.84
C ASP A 290 -32.89 10.08 -2.01
N ARG A 291 -31.91 10.05 -1.10
CA ARG A 291 -30.64 10.79 -1.24
C ARG A 291 -29.84 10.32 -2.46
N ALA A 292 -29.73 9.02 -2.71
CA ALA A 292 -29.07 8.50 -3.90
C ALA A 292 -29.73 9.04 -5.18
N ARG A 293 -31.07 9.04 -5.25
CA ARG A 293 -31.84 9.62 -6.36
C ARG A 293 -31.61 11.12 -6.53
N GLU A 294 -31.43 11.85 -5.43
CA GLU A 294 -31.14 13.29 -5.46
C GLU A 294 -29.73 13.62 -5.97
N PHE A 295 -28.73 12.82 -5.60
CA PHE A 295 -27.34 13.04 -6.01
C PHE A 295 -27.04 12.51 -7.41
N TYR A 296 -27.74 11.46 -7.85
CA TYR A 296 -27.55 10.86 -9.16
C TYR A 296 -27.49 11.86 -10.34
N PRO A 297 -28.45 12.79 -10.52
CA PRO A 297 -28.41 13.74 -11.64
C PRO A 297 -27.31 14.82 -11.50
N LYS A 298 -26.60 14.90 -10.37
CA LYS A 298 -25.50 15.85 -10.12
C LYS A 298 -24.13 15.24 -10.44
N MET A 299 -24.06 13.94 -10.72
CA MET A 299 -22.86 13.25 -11.18
C MET A 299 -22.46 13.71 -12.60
N GLY A 300 -21.36 13.17 -13.13
CA GLY A 300 -20.81 13.61 -14.40
C GLY A 300 -21.72 13.37 -15.59
N THR A 301 -21.81 14.38 -16.45
CA THR A 301 -22.52 14.30 -17.73
C THR A 301 -21.62 14.64 -18.91
N GLN A 302 -21.89 14.02 -20.04
CA GLN A 302 -21.29 14.31 -21.33
C GLN A 302 -22.38 14.46 -22.39
N GLU A 303 -22.04 15.07 -23.52
CA GLU A 303 -22.96 15.11 -24.66
C GLU A 303 -23.21 13.68 -25.20
N ASP A 304 -24.49 13.35 -25.37
CA ASP A 304 -24.91 12.11 -26.03
C ASP A 304 -24.55 12.19 -27.52
N PRO A 305 -23.77 11.23 -28.08
CA PRO A 305 -23.27 11.33 -29.45
C PRO A 305 -24.38 11.57 -30.47
N GLY A 306 -24.27 12.67 -31.23
CA GLY A 306 -25.22 13.05 -32.28
C GLY A 306 -26.54 13.64 -31.77
N SER A 307 -26.62 14.04 -30.50
CA SER A 307 -27.87 14.53 -29.89
C SER A 307 -28.10 16.04 -29.96
N ASN A 308 -27.16 16.81 -30.54
CA ASN A 308 -27.17 18.27 -30.55
C ASN A 308 -27.23 18.87 -29.12
N GLY A 309 -26.31 18.46 -28.25
CA GLY A 309 -26.13 19.05 -26.91
C GLY A 309 -26.95 18.41 -25.78
N VAL A 310 -27.70 17.32 -26.01
CA VAL A 310 -28.37 16.59 -24.91
C VAL A 310 -27.31 15.96 -24.02
N GLN A 311 -27.38 16.24 -22.73
CA GLN A 311 -26.47 15.69 -21.73
C GLN A 311 -26.99 14.35 -21.20
N VAL A 312 -26.10 13.37 -21.14
CA VAL A 312 -26.34 12.05 -20.53
C VAL A 312 -25.26 11.76 -19.50
N PRO A 313 -25.52 10.87 -18.52
CA PRO A 313 -24.48 10.39 -17.62
C PRO A 313 -23.27 9.86 -18.38
N VAL A 314 -22.08 10.20 -17.89
CA VAL A 314 -20.80 9.82 -18.52
C VAL A 314 -20.66 8.32 -18.60
N PHE A 315 -20.16 7.84 -19.74
CA PHE A 315 -20.13 6.41 -20.08
C PHE A 315 -18.82 5.96 -20.75
N ASN A 316 -17.86 6.86 -20.95
CA ASN A 316 -16.64 6.61 -21.73
C ASN A 316 -15.35 6.50 -20.91
N PHE A 317 -15.44 6.47 -19.57
CA PHE A 317 -14.33 6.16 -18.66
C PHE A 317 -14.67 4.90 -17.85
N GLY A 318 -14.29 4.77 -16.58
CA GLY A 318 -14.57 3.56 -15.80
C GLY A 318 -14.56 3.75 -14.28
N PHE A 319 -15.12 2.75 -13.59
CA PHE A 319 -15.18 2.67 -12.13
C PHE A 319 -13.77 2.62 -11.52
N GLY A 320 -13.54 3.40 -10.47
CA GLY A 320 -12.28 3.40 -9.75
C GLY A 320 -12.32 4.16 -8.44
N TRP A 321 -11.15 4.37 -7.84
CA TRP A 321 -11.01 5.05 -6.55
C TRP A 321 -11.51 6.49 -6.55
N ASN A 322 -11.67 7.11 -7.72
CA ASN A 322 -12.07 8.50 -7.87
C ASN A 322 -13.46 8.71 -8.50
N ASP A 323 -14.04 7.68 -9.12
CA ASP A 323 -15.30 7.82 -9.86
C ASP A 323 -16.15 6.56 -9.67
N LYS A 324 -17.25 6.71 -8.93
CA LYS A 324 -18.19 5.65 -8.57
C LYS A 324 -19.44 5.65 -9.43
N GLN A 325 -19.61 6.61 -10.32
CA GLN A 325 -20.88 6.79 -11.03
C GLN A 325 -21.30 5.51 -11.79
N TYR A 326 -20.34 4.79 -12.39
CA TYR A 326 -20.61 3.55 -13.13
C TYR A 326 -21.15 2.43 -12.26
N ALA A 327 -20.61 2.30 -11.04
CA ALA A 327 -21.12 1.36 -10.05
C ALA A 327 -22.48 1.82 -9.50
N VAL A 328 -22.68 3.14 -9.35
CA VAL A 328 -23.98 3.71 -8.96
C VAL A 328 -25.04 3.44 -10.03
N TYR A 329 -24.73 3.50 -11.33
CA TYR A 329 -25.68 3.15 -12.40
C TYR A 329 -26.19 1.72 -12.23
N GLU A 330 -25.26 0.78 -12.03
CA GLU A 330 -25.55 -0.65 -11.84
C GLU A 330 -26.40 -0.89 -10.60
N GLN A 331 -25.97 -0.34 -9.46
CA GLN A 331 -26.67 -0.54 -8.18
C GLN A 331 -28.06 0.09 -8.19
N MET A 332 -28.21 1.29 -8.77
CA MET A 332 -29.52 1.93 -8.87
C MET A 332 -30.44 1.17 -9.82
N ALA A 333 -29.91 0.61 -10.92
CA ALA A 333 -30.67 -0.26 -11.81
C ALA A 333 -31.21 -1.49 -11.08
N GLU A 334 -30.37 -2.18 -10.30
CA GLU A 334 -30.78 -3.34 -9.52
C GLU A 334 -31.77 -3.00 -8.40
N LEU A 335 -31.47 -1.98 -7.60
CA LEU A 335 -32.26 -1.66 -6.40
C LEU A 335 -33.65 -1.10 -6.74
N THR A 336 -33.81 -0.48 -7.92
CA THR A 336 -35.06 0.20 -8.29
C THR A 336 -35.80 -0.45 -9.45
N GLY A 337 -35.10 -1.19 -10.33
CA GLY A 337 -35.64 -1.70 -11.58
C GLY A 337 -36.00 -0.61 -12.61
N GLU A 338 -35.67 0.67 -12.35
CA GLU A 338 -36.05 1.76 -13.25
C GLU A 338 -35.24 1.76 -14.55
N GLN A 339 -35.94 1.91 -15.68
CA GLN A 339 -35.34 1.84 -17.02
C GLN A 339 -34.20 2.85 -17.24
N LYS A 340 -34.30 4.07 -16.69
CA LYS A 340 -33.26 5.10 -16.89
C LYS A 340 -31.89 4.67 -16.38
N TYR A 341 -31.84 3.98 -15.24
CA TYR A 341 -30.57 3.49 -14.66
C TYR A 341 -30.06 2.30 -15.46
N GLN A 342 -30.96 1.43 -15.94
CA GLN A 342 -30.62 0.34 -16.84
C GLN A 342 -30.03 0.85 -18.16
N ASP A 343 -30.60 1.92 -18.72
CA ASP A 343 -30.11 2.56 -19.95
C ASP A 343 -28.71 3.15 -19.73
N ASP A 344 -28.43 3.73 -18.57
CA ASP A 344 -27.13 4.33 -18.24
C ASP A 344 -26.02 3.28 -18.10
N VAL A 345 -26.26 2.20 -17.35
CA VAL A 345 -25.28 1.10 -17.23
C VAL A 345 -25.12 0.34 -18.56
N GLN A 346 -26.19 0.15 -19.33
CA GLN A 346 -26.11 -0.45 -20.66
C GLN A 346 -25.32 0.44 -21.63
N ARG A 347 -25.50 1.77 -21.60
CA ARG A 347 -24.72 2.71 -22.40
C ARG A 347 -23.22 2.60 -22.11
N TYR A 348 -22.87 2.54 -20.82
CA TYR A 348 -21.49 2.33 -20.35
C TYR A 348 -20.91 1.00 -20.82
N LEU A 349 -21.60 -0.11 -20.60
CA LEU A 349 -21.10 -1.43 -20.96
C LEU A 349 -21.11 -1.67 -22.49
N ASP A 350 -22.07 -1.09 -23.20
CA ASP A 350 -22.10 -1.14 -24.67
C ASP A 350 -20.93 -0.36 -25.27
N TYR A 351 -20.58 0.82 -24.72
CA TYR A 351 -19.41 1.58 -25.17
C TYR A 351 -18.11 0.74 -25.16
N TRP A 352 -17.91 -0.08 -24.12
CA TRP A 352 -16.74 -0.97 -23.99
C TRP A 352 -16.85 -2.30 -24.73
N THR A 353 -18.03 -2.67 -25.24
CA THR A 353 -18.24 -3.95 -25.93
C THR A 353 -18.52 -3.76 -27.42
N VAL A 354 -19.74 -3.35 -27.77
CA VAL A 354 -20.21 -3.23 -29.17
C VAL A 354 -20.14 -1.80 -29.72
N GLY A 355 -19.89 -0.82 -28.86
CA GLY A 355 -20.00 0.61 -29.12
C GLY A 355 -21.41 1.15 -28.86
N TYR A 356 -21.50 2.46 -28.65
CA TYR A 356 -22.74 3.21 -28.48
C TYR A 356 -22.76 4.40 -29.44
N LYS A 357 -23.79 4.48 -30.29
CA LYS A 357 -24.00 5.55 -31.29
C LYS A 357 -22.75 5.92 -32.11
N GLY A 358 -22.06 4.89 -32.62
CA GLY A 358 -20.86 5.07 -33.46
C GLY A 358 -19.59 5.44 -32.69
N LYS A 359 -19.63 5.49 -31.35
CA LYS A 359 -18.46 5.61 -30.48
C LYS A 359 -18.17 4.28 -29.81
N LYS A 360 -16.91 3.94 -29.62
CA LYS A 360 -16.49 2.70 -28.96
C LYS A 360 -15.20 2.96 -28.18
N GLY A 361 -15.07 2.31 -27.02
CA GLY A 361 -13.85 2.33 -26.22
C GLY A 361 -12.68 1.68 -26.94
N THR A 362 -11.46 2.07 -26.57
CA THR A 362 -10.23 1.51 -27.12
C THR A 362 -10.05 0.08 -26.64
N ILE A 363 -9.97 -0.86 -27.58
CA ILE A 363 -9.61 -2.26 -27.32
C ILE A 363 -8.24 -2.52 -27.94
N THR A 364 -7.28 -3.02 -27.17
CA THR A 364 -5.95 -3.40 -27.69
C THR A 364 -6.07 -4.55 -28.70
N PRO A 365 -5.06 -4.77 -29.58
CA PRO A 365 -5.03 -5.94 -30.45
C PRO A 365 -5.24 -7.28 -29.72
N GLY A 366 -4.74 -7.38 -28.49
CA GLY A 366 -4.89 -8.52 -27.59
C GLY A 366 -6.26 -8.62 -26.92
N GLY A 367 -7.14 -7.62 -27.00
CA GLY A 367 -8.50 -7.67 -26.46
C GLY A 367 -8.69 -7.04 -25.08
N LEU A 368 -7.71 -6.28 -24.58
CA LEU A 368 -7.83 -5.51 -23.34
C LEU A 368 -8.63 -4.22 -23.60
N ALA A 369 -9.60 -3.91 -22.74
CA ALA A 369 -10.22 -2.60 -22.67
C ALA A 369 -9.23 -1.58 -22.09
N TYR A 370 -8.61 -0.78 -22.96
CA TYR A 370 -7.58 0.18 -22.58
C TYR A 370 -8.22 1.54 -22.24
N ILE A 371 -8.63 1.66 -20.97
CA ILE A 371 -9.40 2.81 -20.47
C ILE A 371 -8.50 3.99 -20.11
N PHE A 372 -7.39 3.70 -19.42
CA PHE A 372 -6.48 4.70 -18.90
C PHE A 372 -5.05 4.18 -18.98
N TYR A 373 -4.12 5.06 -19.35
CA TYR A 373 -2.73 4.66 -19.58
C TYR A 373 -2.02 4.25 -18.29
N TRP A 374 -2.41 4.81 -17.15
CA TRP A 374 -1.91 4.42 -15.85
C TRP A 374 -2.84 3.38 -15.24
N ALA A 375 -2.29 2.18 -15.01
CA ALA A 375 -3.05 1.04 -14.51
C ALA A 375 -4.22 0.61 -15.42
N SER A 376 -3.88 0.30 -16.67
CA SER A 376 -4.84 -0.17 -17.68
C SER A 376 -5.60 -1.42 -17.21
N LEU A 377 -4.93 -2.36 -16.53
CA LEU A 377 -5.55 -3.58 -16.02
C LEU A 377 -6.49 -3.34 -14.84
N ARG A 378 -6.18 -2.38 -13.95
CA ARG A 378 -7.08 -1.95 -12.87
C ARG A 378 -8.41 -1.47 -13.44
N MET A 379 -8.37 -0.60 -14.43
CA MET A 379 -9.58 -0.05 -15.04
C MET A 379 -10.41 -1.13 -15.77
N ALA A 380 -9.74 -2.02 -16.49
CA ALA A 380 -10.39 -3.14 -17.15
C ALA A 380 -11.03 -4.12 -16.15
N ALA A 381 -10.35 -4.45 -15.06
CA ALA A 381 -10.85 -5.34 -14.01
C ALA A 381 -12.02 -4.73 -13.23
N ASN A 382 -12.00 -3.42 -12.96
CA ASN A 382 -13.12 -2.72 -12.33
C ASN A 382 -14.35 -2.72 -13.24
N THR A 383 -14.18 -2.42 -14.52
CA THR A 383 -15.25 -2.48 -15.53
C THR A 383 -15.78 -3.91 -15.68
N ALA A 384 -14.90 -4.92 -15.65
CA ALA A 384 -15.28 -6.32 -15.68
C ALA A 384 -16.17 -6.70 -14.49
N PHE A 385 -15.87 -6.22 -13.29
CA PHE A 385 -16.69 -6.49 -12.11
C PHE A 385 -18.11 -5.96 -12.27
N VAL A 386 -18.26 -4.69 -12.70
CA VAL A 386 -19.57 -4.07 -12.97
C VAL A 386 -20.32 -4.86 -14.06
N ALA A 387 -19.63 -5.26 -15.13
CA ALA A 387 -20.22 -6.03 -16.24
C ALA A 387 -20.73 -7.41 -15.79
N LEU A 388 -19.94 -8.13 -14.98
CA LEU A 388 -20.31 -9.44 -14.44
C LEU A 388 -21.52 -9.33 -13.51
N ARG A 389 -21.53 -8.34 -12.61
CA ARG A 389 -22.66 -8.08 -11.72
C ARG A 389 -23.94 -7.72 -12.47
N TYR A 390 -23.84 -6.81 -13.44
CA TYR A 390 -25.01 -6.44 -14.23
C TYR A 390 -25.50 -7.60 -15.11
N ALA A 391 -24.61 -8.45 -15.62
CA ALA A 391 -24.99 -9.67 -16.32
C ALA A 391 -25.80 -10.62 -15.43
N ASP A 392 -25.42 -10.77 -14.16
CA ASP A 392 -26.17 -11.54 -13.15
C ASP A 392 -27.54 -10.94 -12.85
N TYR A 393 -27.65 -9.63 -12.71
CA TYR A 393 -28.93 -8.94 -12.59
C TYR A 393 -29.87 -9.19 -13.79
N LEU A 394 -29.35 -9.13 -15.02
CA LEU A 394 -30.15 -9.31 -16.24
C LEU A 394 -30.75 -10.71 -16.39
N GLY A 395 -30.14 -11.73 -15.76
CA GLY A 395 -30.60 -13.12 -15.82
C GLY A 395 -30.50 -13.79 -17.21
N SER A 396 -30.81 -15.09 -17.27
CA SER A 396 -30.61 -15.92 -18.47
C SER A 396 -31.52 -15.59 -19.66
N SER A 397 -32.60 -14.84 -19.44
CA SER A 397 -33.54 -14.44 -20.50
C SER A 397 -33.07 -13.25 -21.33
N SER A 398 -32.09 -12.47 -20.84
CA SER A 398 -31.57 -11.30 -21.54
C SER A 398 -30.47 -11.68 -22.52
N SER A 399 -30.60 -11.24 -23.77
CA SER A 399 -29.53 -11.38 -24.78
C SER A 399 -28.28 -10.55 -24.45
N LEU A 400 -28.39 -9.55 -23.57
CA LEU A 400 -27.27 -8.74 -23.10
C LEU A 400 -26.41 -9.44 -22.05
N ARG A 401 -26.97 -10.42 -21.31
CA ARG A 401 -26.24 -11.15 -20.26
C ARG A 401 -24.94 -11.75 -20.81
N ALA A 402 -25.05 -12.49 -21.91
CA ALA A 402 -23.88 -13.16 -22.51
C ALA A 402 -22.80 -12.15 -22.89
N ARG A 403 -23.18 -11.03 -23.53
CA ARG A 403 -22.26 -9.96 -23.93
C ARG A 403 -21.44 -9.43 -22.75
N TYR A 404 -22.11 -9.02 -21.68
CA TYR A 404 -21.43 -8.39 -20.54
C TYR A 404 -20.67 -9.40 -19.68
N HIS A 405 -21.21 -10.61 -19.52
CA HIS A 405 -20.52 -11.71 -18.86
C HIS A 405 -19.22 -12.08 -19.59
N ASP A 406 -19.30 -12.30 -20.91
CA ASP A 406 -18.14 -12.70 -21.73
C ASP A 406 -17.09 -11.59 -21.79
N PHE A 407 -17.53 -10.33 -21.86
CA PHE A 407 -16.61 -9.19 -21.72
C PHE A 407 -15.88 -9.22 -20.38
N GLY A 408 -16.61 -9.33 -19.26
CA GLY A 408 -16.02 -9.33 -17.93
C GLY A 408 -15.03 -10.50 -17.76
N LYS A 409 -15.42 -11.72 -18.15
CA LYS A 409 -14.53 -12.88 -18.15
C LYS A 409 -13.29 -12.64 -19.01
N ARG A 410 -13.44 -12.11 -20.23
CA ARG A 410 -12.33 -11.85 -21.16
C ARG A 410 -11.28 -10.92 -20.55
N GLN A 411 -11.70 -9.87 -19.84
CA GLN A 411 -10.77 -8.92 -19.22
C GLN A 411 -9.99 -9.55 -18.06
N ILE A 412 -10.64 -10.37 -17.22
CA ILE A 412 -9.94 -11.08 -16.15
C ILE A 412 -9.00 -12.14 -16.71
N ASP A 413 -9.44 -12.90 -17.71
CA ASP A 413 -8.59 -13.89 -18.39
C ASP A 413 -7.37 -13.24 -19.05
N TYR A 414 -7.52 -12.03 -19.63
CA TYR A 414 -6.39 -11.25 -20.14
C TYR A 414 -5.35 -11.00 -19.05
N ALA A 415 -5.77 -10.53 -17.88
CA ALA A 415 -4.89 -10.27 -16.74
C ALA A 415 -4.21 -11.55 -16.22
N LEU A 416 -4.90 -12.69 -16.30
CA LEU A 416 -4.40 -13.97 -15.81
C LEU A 416 -3.49 -14.71 -16.80
N GLY A 417 -3.54 -14.40 -18.09
CA GLY A 417 -2.59 -14.91 -19.09
C GLY A 417 -3.08 -15.05 -20.53
N ASP A 418 -4.38 -14.84 -20.79
CA ASP A 418 -4.96 -14.90 -22.14
C ASP A 418 -4.73 -13.58 -22.90
N ASN A 419 -3.47 -13.35 -23.24
CA ASN A 419 -2.98 -12.16 -23.93
C ASN A 419 -1.86 -12.53 -24.92
N PRO A 420 -1.46 -11.62 -25.83
CA PRO A 420 -0.43 -11.91 -26.83
C PRO A 420 0.93 -12.32 -26.27
N ARG A 421 1.22 -12.01 -25.00
CA ARG A 421 2.46 -12.42 -24.31
C ARG A 421 2.38 -13.82 -23.70
N HIS A 422 1.20 -14.45 -23.67
CA HIS A 422 0.93 -15.70 -22.96
C HIS A 422 1.49 -15.70 -21.52
N SER A 423 1.41 -14.54 -20.87
CA SER A 423 2.05 -14.25 -19.59
C SER A 423 1.04 -13.64 -18.64
N SER A 424 1.03 -14.06 -17.39
CA SER A 424 0.20 -13.43 -16.37
C SER A 424 0.67 -12.01 -16.08
N TYR A 425 -0.24 -11.17 -15.60
CA TYR A 425 0.02 -9.88 -14.99
C TYR A 425 -0.21 -9.89 -13.47
N MET A 426 -0.64 -11.03 -12.92
CA MET A 426 -0.77 -11.23 -11.48
C MET A 426 0.52 -11.88 -10.94
N ILE A 427 1.19 -11.20 -10.01
CA ILE A 427 2.49 -11.63 -9.51
C ILE A 427 2.38 -12.99 -8.81
N GLY A 428 3.30 -13.88 -9.18
CA GLY A 428 3.37 -15.24 -8.65
C GLY A 428 2.22 -16.16 -9.09
N PHE A 429 1.38 -15.79 -10.05
CA PHE A 429 0.30 -16.62 -10.61
C PHE A 429 0.56 -16.98 -12.08
N GLY A 430 0.15 -18.17 -12.50
CA GLY A 430 0.16 -18.58 -13.91
C GLY A 430 1.56 -18.61 -14.56
N THR A 431 1.57 -18.48 -15.89
CA THR A 431 2.79 -18.53 -16.71
C THR A 431 3.49 -17.18 -16.76
N ASN A 432 4.81 -17.16 -16.59
CA ASN A 432 5.66 -15.96 -16.75
C ASN A 432 5.11 -14.66 -16.07
N PRO A 433 4.73 -14.70 -14.78
CA PRO A 433 4.27 -13.51 -14.08
C PRO A 433 5.41 -12.50 -13.87
N PRO A 434 5.09 -11.20 -13.62
CA PRO A 434 6.08 -10.21 -13.26
C PRO A 434 6.86 -10.60 -12.01
N ARG A 435 8.13 -10.19 -11.94
CA ARG A 435 9.04 -10.44 -10.81
C ARG A 435 9.53 -9.15 -10.15
N ASN A 436 9.45 -8.02 -10.84
CA ASN A 436 10.07 -6.78 -10.39
C ASN A 436 9.05 -5.64 -10.24
N PRO A 437 7.98 -5.80 -9.41
CA PRO A 437 7.03 -4.72 -9.19
C PRO A 437 7.74 -3.49 -8.60
N HIS A 438 7.21 -2.31 -8.87
CA HIS A 438 7.56 -1.08 -8.19
C HIS A 438 7.06 -1.14 -6.73
N HIS A 439 7.70 -1.95 -5.88
CA HIS A 439 7.25 -2.16 -4.50
C HIS A 439 8.43 -2.29 -3.54
N ARG A 440 8.55 -1.35 -2.60
CA ARG A 440 9.73 -1.20 -1.73
C ARG A 440 9.98 -2.41 -0.84
N GLY A 441 8.94 -2.87 -0.12
CA GLY A 441 9.03 -4.03 0.76
C GLY A 441 9.36 -5.32 0.00
N ALA A 442 8.81 -5.51 -1.20
CA ALA A 442 9.02 -6.72 -1.99
C ALA A 442 10.40 -6.73 -2.68
N HIS A 443 10.88 -5.54 -3.09
CA HIS A 443 12.23 -5.39 -3.60
C HIS A 443 13.27 -5.79 -2.54
N GLY A 444 13.09 -5.38 -1.28
CA GLY A 444 13.96 -5.77 -0.18
C GLY A 444 15.35 -5.15 -0.25
N SER A 445 15.46 -3.91 -0.77
CA SER A 445 16.74 -3.18 -0.82
C SER A 445 17.25 -2.88 0.57
N TRP A 446 18.57 -3.03 0.76
CA TRP A 446 19.26 -2.58 1.96
C TRP A 446 20.00 -1.25 1.79
N THR A 447 20.06 -0.70 0.58
CA THR A 447 20.96 0.43 0.24
C THR A 447 20.29 1.77 0.01
N ASN A 448 18.96 1.80 -0.08
CA ASN A 448 18.20 3.00 -0.46
C ASN A 448 18.64 3.57 -1.82
N ALA A 449 18.98 2.70 -2.78
CA ALA A 449 19.47 3.09 -4.11
C ALA A 449 18.37 3.26 -5.17
N GLY A 450 17.11 3.41 -4.73
CA GLY A 450 15.95 3.55 -5.62
C GLY A 450 15.54 2.25 -6.33
N PRO A 451 14.55 2.30 -7.22
CA PRO A 451 14.00 1.13 -7.91
C PRO A 451 15.03 0.40 -8.76
N ASP A 452 15.97 1.07 -9.41
CA ASP A 452 17.01 0.40 -10.21
C ASP A 452 18.24 -0.01 -9.36
N GLY A 453 18.17 0.23 -8.05
CA GLY A 453 19.21 -0.12 -7.08
C GLY A 453 19.28 -1.62 -6.78
N GLU A 454 20.28 -2.00 -5.97
CA GLU A 454 20.45 -3.40 -5.56
C GLU A 454 19.40 -3.85 -4.53
N PRO A 455 18.96 -5.12 -4.60
CA PRO A 455 19.33 -6.14 -5.60
C PRO A 455 18.63 -5.97 -6.97
N ALA A 456 19.24 -6.50 -8.05
CA ALA A 456 18.67 -6.38 -9.39
C ALA A 456 17.25 -6.98 -9.49
N VAL A 457 17.02 -8.11 -8.80
CA VAL A 457 15.73 -8.79 -8.73
C VAL A 457 15.13 -8.59 -7.35
N SER A 458 13.81 -8.40 -7.27
CA SER A 458 13.10 -8.36 -5.99
C SER A 458 13.35 -9.62 -5.17
N ARG A 459 13.61 -9.44 -3.87
CA ARG A 459 13.90 -10.55 -2.95
C ARG A 459 12.67 -11.37 -2.59
N HIS A 460 11.49 -10.75 -2.67
CA HIS A 460 10.22 -11.38 -2.35
C HIS A 460 9.29 -11.46 -3.55
N ILE A 461 8.41 -12.45 -3.52
CA ILE A 461 7.29 -12.58 -4.45
C ILE A 461 6.07 -11.95 -3.81
N LEU A 462 5.63 -10.80 -4.35
CA LEU A 462 4.41 -10.13 -3.91
C LEU A 462 3.16 -10.84 -4.47
N TYR A 463 2.90 -12.05 -3.99
CA TYR A 463 1.82 -12.91 -4.50
C TYR A 463 0.48 -12.18 -4.63
N GLY A 464 -0.14 -12.31 -5.80
CA GLY A 464 -1.50 -11.82 -6.06
C GLY A 464 -1.59 -10.36 -6.49
N ALA A 465 -0.53 -9.57 -6.34
CA ALA A 465 -0.55 -8.18 -6.80
C ALA A 465 -0.74 -8.10 -8.31
N LEU A 466 -1.70 -7.30 -8.74
CA LEU A 466 -1.95 -6.98 -10.15
C LEU A 466 -1.10 -5.77 -10.52
N VAL A 467 -0.20 -5.92 -11.51
CA VAL A 467 0.57 -4.78 -12.01
C VAL A 467 -0.31 -3.84 -12.85
N GLY A 468 0.14 -2.60 -13.03
CA GLY A 468 -0.57 -1.60 -13.83
C GLY A 468 -0.95 -2.09 -15.24
N GLY A 469 -0.07 -2.82 -15.90
CA GLY A 469 -0.36 -3.53 -17.15
C GLY A 469 0.26 -2.93 -18.41
N PRO A 470 -0.10 -3.46 -19.59
CA PRO A 470 0.48 -3.03 -20.85
C PRO A 470 -0.05 -1.68 -21.32
N ASP A 471 0.61 -1.11 -22.32
CA ASP A 471 0.08 0.01 -23.08
C ASP A 471 -1.01 -0.41 -24.08
N GLY A 472 -1.52 0.56 -24.85
CA GLY A 472 -2.60 0.36 -25.82
C GLY A 472 -2.26 -0.58 -26.99
N ALA A 473 -1.02 -1.08 -27.10
CA ALA A 473 -0.56 -2.04 -28.10
C ALA A 473 -0.16 -3.38 -27.48
N ASP A 474 -0.60 -3.68 -26.25
CA ASP A 474 -0.25 -4.89 -25.49
C ASP A 474 1.23 -4.99 -25.09
N ALA A 475 2.01 -3.91 -25.25
CA ALA A 475 3.43 -3.94 -24.92
C ALA A 475 3.69 -3.68 -23.43
N TYR A 476 4.47 -4.58 -22.82
CA TYR A 476 4.81 -4.56 -21.41
C TYR A 476 6.23 -5.10 -21.19
N THR A 477 6.94 -4.46 -20.26
CA THR A 477 8.26 -4.86 -19.79
C THR A 477 8.21 -4.93 -18.26
N ASP A 478 8.68 -6.05 -17.68
CA ASP A 478 8.82 -6.18 -16.23
C ASP A 478 10.02 -5.36 -15.74
N SER A 479 9.78 -4.08 -15.47
CA SER A 479 10.78 -3.12 -15.01
C SER A 479 10.31 -2.44 -13.73
N ARG A 480 11.09 -2.56 -12.66
CA ARG A 480 10.80 -1.94 -11.36
C ARG A 480 10.78 -0.42 -11.42
N GLY A 481 11.59 0.18 -12.29
CA GLY A 481 11.60 1.63 -12.52
C GLY A 481 10.36 2.15 -13.26
N ASP A 482 9.57 1.29 -13.91
CA ASP A 482 8.35 1.66 -14.63
C ASP A 482 7.14 1.65 -13.67
N TYR A 483 6.95 2.76 -12.96
CA TYR A 483 5.79 2.97 -12.07
C TYR A 483 4.46 3.18 -12.81
N VAL A 484 4.44 3.12 -14.16
CA VAL A 484 3.19 3.16 -14.92
C VAL A 484 2.67 1.74 -15.15
N LYS A 485 3.54 0.87 -15.65
CA LYS A 485 3.20 -0.49 -16.05
C LYS A 485 3.41 -1.52 -14.93
N ASN A 486 4.33 -1.24 -13.99
CA ASN A 486 4.78 -2.18 -12.95
C ASN A 486 4.49 -1.74 -11.52
N GLU A 487 3.77 -0.63 -11.33
CA GLU A 487 3.16 -0.28 -10.04
C GLU A 487 2.10 -1.31 -9.65
N VAL A 488 1.90 -1.44 -8.34
CA VAL A 488 0.88 -2.27 -7.70
C VAL A 488 0.21 -1.42 -6.64
N ALA A 489 -1.11 -1.55 -6.46
CA ALA A 489 -1.83 -0.74 -5.48
C ALA A 489 -3.08 -1.44 -4.94
N LEU A 490 -3.54 -0.99 -3.77
CA LEU A 490 -4.75 -1.50 -3.12
C LEU A 490 -5.96 -1.50 -4.05
N ASP A 491 -6.16 -0.40 -4.78
CA ASP A 491 -7.29 -0.23 -5.69
C ASP A 491 -7.15 -1.07 -6.97
N PHE A 492 -5.92 -1.36 -7.43
CA PHE A 492 -5.67 -2.22 -8.60
C PHE A 492 -6.20 -3.63 -8.38
N ASN A 493 -6.05 -4.15 -7.16
CA ASN A 493 -6.50 -5.49 -6.81
C ASN A 493 -7.99 -5.58 -6.49
N SER A 494 -8.67 -4.48 -6.20
CA SER A 494 -10.02 -4.53 -5.61
C SER A 494 -11.09 -5.08 -6.57
N GLY A 495 -11.17 -4.56 -7.80
CA GLY A 495 -12.09 -5.05 -8.83
C GLY A 495 -11.76 -6.45 -9.35
N ILE A 496 -10.47 -6.79 -9.50
CA ILE A 496 -10.08 -8.15 -9.90
C ILE A 496 -10.42 -9.17 -8.80
N THR A 497 -10.22 -8.84 -7.52
CA THR A 497 -10.57 -9.74 -6.39
C THR A 497 -12.06 -10.05 -6.39
N SER A 498 -12.90 -9.02 -6.50
CA SER A 498 -14.35 -9.22 -6.55
C SER A 498 -14.79 -9.97 -7.82
N SER A 499 -14.18 -9.70 -8.98
CA SER A 499 -14.44 -10.45 -10.22
C SER A 499 -14.03 -11.92 -10.13
N LEU A 500 -12.90 -12.21 -9.48
CA LEU A 500 -12.42 -13.58 -9.27
C LEU A 500 -13.38 -14.40 -8.41
N ALA A 501 -14.06 -13.78 -7.43
CA ALA A 501 -15.11 -14.46 -6.68
C ALA A 501 -16.30 -14.82 -7.56
N VAL A 502 -16.72 -13.93 -8.47
CA VAL A 502 -17.79 -14.23 -9.44
C VAL A 502 -17.40 -15.39 -10.34
N LEU A 503 -16.21 -15.31 -10.95
CA LEU A 503 -15.72 -16.32 -11.89
C LEU A 503 -15.42 -17.65 -11.22
N TYR A 504 -14.89 -17.66 -10.00
CA TYR A 504 -14.79 -18.89 -9.20
C TYR A 504 -16.17 -19.48 -8.93
N GLY A 505 -17.16 -18.63 -8.62
CA GLY A 505 -18.54 -19.03 -8.41
C GLY A 505 -19.13 -19.76 -9.63
N ALA A 506 -18.82 -19.30 -10.83
CA ALA A 506 -19.33 -19.83 -12.10
C ALA A 506 -18.50 -20.99 -12.68
N TYR A 507 -17.17 -20.97 -12.54
CA TYR A 507 -16.25 -21.86 -13.25
C TYR A 507 -15.35 -22.70 -12.33
N GLY A 508 -15.20 -22.34 -11.06
CA GLY A 508 -14.32 -23.01 -10.12
C GLY A 508 -12.83 -22.69 -10.31
N GLY A 509 -11.97 -23.71 -10.21
CA GLY A 509 -10.52 -23.57 -10.13
C GLY A 509 -10.05 -23.55 -8.68
N SER A 510 -9.49 -24.66 -8.20
CA SER A 510 -9.17 -24.85 -6.78
C SER A 510 -8.04 -23.91 -6.30
N PRO A 511 -8.17 -23.34 -5.08
CA PRO A 511 -7.03 -22.73 -4.38
C PRO A 511 -5.92 -23.75 -4.10
N LEU A 512 -4.72 -23.26 -3.80
CA LEU A 512 -3.62 -24.11 -3.37
C LEU A 512 -3.86 -24.60 -1.94
N ALA A 513 -3.63 -25.89 -1.71
CA ALA A 513 -3.70 -26.49 -0.38
C ALA A 513 -2.58 -25.99 0.55
N THR A 514 -1.43 -25.60 -0.02
CA THR A 514 -0.28 -25.08 0.72
C THR A 514 0.33 -23.94 -0.08
N LEU A 515 0.56 -22.81 0.59
CA LEU A 515 1.23 -21.67 -0.01
C LEU A 515 2.74 -21.89 -0.01
N PRO A 516 3.45 -21.51 -1.10
CA PRO A 516 4.90 -21.53 -1.10
C PRO A 516 5.45 -20.64 0.01
N ARG A 517 6.43 -21.16 0.76
CA ARG A 517 7.16 -20.40 1.76
C ARG A 517 8.50 -19.97 1.18
N GLU A 518 8.83 -18.70 1.33
CA GLU A 518 10.12 -18.18 0.92
C GLU A 518 11.22 -18.57 1.92
N THR A 519 12.45 -18.63 1.43
CA THR A 519 13.66 -18.80 2.23
C THR A 519 14.60 -17.64 1.96
N PRO A 520 15.38 -17.18 2.94
CA PRO A 520 16.38 -16.13 2.72
C PRO A 520 17.30 -16.45 1.54
N ASP A 521 17.62 -15.42 0.76
CA ASP A 521 18.48 -15.48 -0.43
C ASP A 521 19.99 -15.48 -0.12
N GLY A 522 20.34 -15.47 1.16
CA GLY A 522 21.70 -15.51 1.68
C GLY A 522 21.74 -15.15 3.17
N PRO A 523 22.94 -14.99 3.75
CA PRO A 523 23.10 -14.49 5.11
C PRO A 523 22.49 -13.08 5.26
N GLU A 524 21.54 -12.94 6.19
CA GLU A 524 20.91 -11.65 6.50
C GLU A 524 21.78 -10.78 7.41
N PHE A 525 22.50 -11.42 8.33
CA PHE A 525 23.40 -10.76 9.26
C PHE A 525 24.74 -11.48 9.22
N TYR A 526 25.84 -10.74 9.08
CA TYR A 526 27.16 -11.35 8.99
C TYR A 526 28.29 -10.34 9.24
N LEU A 527 29.51 -10.88 9.35
CA LEU A 527 30.76 -10.15 9.50
C LEU A 527 31.68 -10.43 8.30
N GLU A 528 32.36 -9.40 7.80
CA GLU A 528 33.36 -9.50 6.72
C GLU A 528 34.74 -9.01 7.19
N PRO A 529 35.42 -9.74 8.09
CA PRO A 529 36.70 -9.30 8.63
C PRO A 529 37.85 -9.50 7.63
N THR A 530 38.68 -8.47 7.51
CA THR A 530 40.08 -8.60 7.07
C THR A 530 40.94 -8.65 8.33
N ILE A 531 41.62 -9.77 8.56
CA ILE A 531 42.44 -10.00 9.75
C ILE A 531 43.92 -9.91 9.38
N THR A 532 44.68 -9.16 10.16
CA THR A 532 46.14 -9.05 10.03
C THR A 532 46.80 -9.36 11.36
N HIS A 533 48.02 -9.87 11.28
CA HIS A 533 48.79 -10.31 12.44
C HIS A 533 50.18 -9.70 12.42
N THR A 534 50.70 -9.37 13.60
CA THR A 534 52.10 -9.02 13.85
C THR A 534 52.64 -9.89 14.98
N ALA A 535 53.92 -9.73 15.31
CA ALA A 535 54.55 -10.48 16.41
C ALA A 535 53.93 -10.20 17.81
N ARG A 536 53.11 -9.15 17.96
CA ARG A 536 52.53 -8.75 19.26
C ARG A 536 51.06 -8.34 19.22
N GLU A 537 50.42 -8.39 18.04
CA GLU A 537 49.05 -7.88 17.85
C GLU A 537 48.34 -8.62 16.74
N THR A 538 47.05 -8.86 16.92
CA THR A 538 46.08 -9.15 15.86
C THR A 538 45.16 -7.95 15.66
N ALA A 539 44.96 -7.54 14.41
CA ALA A 539 43.98 -6.53 14.04
C ALA A 539 42.92 -7.13 13.12
N ALA A 540 41.65 -6.80 13.36
CA ALA A 540 40.53 -7.19 12.52
C ALA A 540 39.75 -5.93 12.09
N LYS A 541 39.77 -5.62 10.80
CA LYS A 541 38.86 -4.64 10.20
C LYS A 541 37.63 -5.38 9.67
N THR A 542 36.45 -5.09 10.18
CA THR A 542 35.21 -5.78 9.77
C THR A 542 34.04 -4.82 9.65
N PHE A 543 33.01 -5.25 8.95
CA PHE A 543 31.68 -4.65 8.98
C PHE A 543 30.71 -5.55 9.74
N VAL A 544 29.95 -4.97 10.66
CA VAL A 544 28.68 -5.56 11.12
C VAL A 544 27.64 -5.26 10.06
N THR A 545 27.24 -6.27 9.28
CA THR A 545 26.33 -6.11 8.14
C THR A 545 24.94 -6.64 8.45
N ASN A 546 23.92 -5.87 8.08
CA ASN A 546 22.50 -6.22 8.15
C ASN A 546 21.83 -6.00 6.79
N LYS A 547 21.58 -7.09 6.08
CA LYS A 547 20.79 -7.18 4.84
C LYS A 547 19.52 -8.00 5.05
N SER A 548 18.95 -7.96 6.25
CA SER A 548 17.72 -8.70 6.55
C SER A 548 16.55 -8.31 5.65
N ALA A 549 15.70 -9.29 5.36
CA ALA A 549 14.46 -9.12 4.61
C ALA A 549 13.41 -10.20 4.95
N TRP A 550 13.69 -11.17 5.83
CA TRP A 550 12.73 -12.19 6.30
C TRP A 550 12.49 -12.19 7.82
N PRO A 551 11.96 -11.10 8.41
CA PRO A 551 11.65 -9.80 7.82
C PRO A 551 12.83 -8.81 7.92
N ALA A 552 12.73 -7.67 7.23
CA ALA A 552 13.66 -6.56 7.45
C ALA A 552 13.64 -6.15 8.93
N THR A 553 14.82 -6.12 9.56
CA THR A 553 14.96 -6.00 11.02
C THR A 553 15.94 -4.89 11.36
N VAL A 554 15.62 -4.09 12.38
CA VAL A 554 16.52 -3.09 12.95
C VAL A 554 17.33 -3.72 14.08
N LEU A 555 18.66 -3.67 13.99
CA LEU A 555 19.56 -4.02 15.09
C LEU A 555 19.95 -2.77 15.86
N ASP A 556 19.64 -2.70 17.14
CA ASP A 556 19.99 -1.59 18.04
C ASP A 556 20.86 -2.02 19.23
N ARG A 557 21.05 -3.33 19.39
CA ARG A 557 21.76 -3.99 20.50
C ARG A 557 22.68 -5.10 20.00
N ALA A 558 23.15 -4.99 18.76
CA ALA A 558 24.06 -5.97 18.17
C ALA A 558 25.40 -6.00 18.90
N LYS A 559 25.99 -7.20 19.01
CA LYS A 559 27.32 -7.41 19.58
C LYS A 559 28.09 -8.42 18.78
N PHE A 560 29.40 -8.25 18.60
CA PHE A 560 30.22 -9.33 18.06
C PHE A 560 31.43 -9.66 18.92
N ARG A 561 31.94 -10.89 18.76
CA ARG A 561 33.08 -11.41 19.51
C ARG A 561 34.18 -11.94 18.61
N TYR A 562 35.42 -11.66 19.01
CA TYR A 562 36.63 -12.28 18.48
C TYR A 562 37.26 -13.15 19.58
N TYR A 563 37.46 -14.43 19.32
CA TYR A 563 37.95 -15.42 20.27
C TYR A 563 39.42 -15.75 20.01
N PHE A 564 40.23 -15.72 21.07
CA PHE A 564 41.68 -15.94 21.04
C PHE A 564 42.14 -16.77 22.25
N THR A 565 43.34 -17.34 22.19
CA THR A 565 43.90 -18.14 23.28
C THR A 565 45.13 -17.44 23.86
N LEU A 566 45.27 -17.40 25.18
CA LEU A 566 46.49 -16.84 25.78
C LEU A 566 47.67 -17.82 25.63
N ASP A 567 48.79 -17.32 25.12
CA ASP A 567 49.98 -18.13 24.83
C ASP A 567 50.98 -18.18 25.98
N GLY A 568 51.73 -19.28 26.09
CA GLY A 568 52.85 -19.41 27.03
C GLY A 568 52.52 -18.95 28.45
N SER A 569 53.32 -18.03 28.98
CA SER A 569 53.12 -17.42 30.29
C SER A 569 52.29 -16.13 30.27
N THR A 570 51.75 -15.72 29.11
CA THR A 570 50.93 -14.51 28.99
C THR A 570 49.69 -14.61 29.88
N THR A 571 49.43 -13.54 30.64
CA THR A 571 48.25 -13.40 31.49
C THR A 571 47.27 -12.38 30.90
N ALA A 572 46.00 -12.44 31.31
CA ALA A 572 44.96 -11.53 30.82
C ALA A 572 45.29 -10.04 31.07
N SER A 573 45.97 -9.71 32.16
CA SER A 573 46.37 -8.32 32.47
C SER A 573 47.43 -7.75 31.51
N GLN A 574 48.09 -8.61 30.73
CA GLN A 574 49.07 -8.20 29.71
C GLN A 574 48.43 -7.99 28.33
N VAL A 575 47.14 -8.28 28.16
CA VAL A 575 46.41 -8.11 26.90
C VAL A 575 45.74 -6.75 26.86
N THR A 576 45.87 -6.06 25.74
CA THR A 576 45.14 -4.83 25.43
C THR A 576 44.13 -5.07 24.32
N VAL A 577 42.88 -4.70 24.57
CA VAL A 577 41.81 -4.69 23.57
C VAL A 577 41.49 -3.23 23.26
N SER A 578 41.64 -2.83 22.01
CA SER A 578 41.48 -1.43 21.60
C SER A 578 40.95 -1.28 20.19
N SER A 579 40.61 -0.06 19.80
CA SER A 579 40.23 0.27 18.44
C SER A 579 40.79 1.63 18.03
N SER A 580 41.40 1.70 16.85
CA SER A 580 41.78 2.96 16.22
C SER A 580 40.58 3.65 15.54
N TYR A 581 39.53 2.89 15.20
CA TYR A 581 38.32 3.40 14.57
C TYR A 581 37.17 2.40 14.76
N THR A 582 36.05 2.88 15.31
CA THR A 582 34.82 2.08 15.47
C THR A 582 33.61 2.98 15.33
N GLN A 583 32.59 2.50 14.61
CA GLN A 583 31.25 3.12 14.59
C GLN A 583 30.30 2.51 15.64
N CYS A 584 30.81 1.58 16.44
CA CYS A 584 30.17 1.04 17.63
C CYS A 584 30.86 1.60 18.88
N ARG A 585 30.60 1.03 20.06
CA ARG A 585 31.34 1.39 21.27
C ARG A 585 32.78 0.89 21.17
N GLN A 586 33.64 1.43 22.05
CA GLN A 586 35.01 0.91 22.21
C GLN A 586 34.96 -0.58 22.61
N PRO A 587 35.84 -1.42 22.05
CA PRO A 587 35.85 -2.84 22.35
C PRO A 587 36.29 -3.08 23.79
N THR A 588 35.81 -4.18 24.37
CA THR A 588 36.12 -4.58 25.75
C THR A 588 36.73 -5.98 25.77
N GLY A 589 37.51 -6.26 26.80
CA GLY A 589 38.18 -7.55 27.01
C GLY A 589 39.59 -7.35 27.58
N PRO A 590 40.35 -8.44 27.76
CA PRO A 590 39.98 -9.84 27.48
C PRO A 590 38.90 -10.38 28.45
N HIS A 591 37.86 -11.03 27.92
CA HIS A 591 36.85 -11.73 28.72
C HIS A 591 37.12 -13.23 28.70
N LEU A 592 37.18 -13.88 29.87
CA LEU A 592 37.40 -15.33 29.93
C LEU A 592 36.19 -16.08 29.37
N LEU A 593 36.42 -16.98 28.41
CA LEU A 593 35.41 -17.95 27.96
C LEU A 593 35.53 -19.24 28.78
N GLU A 594 36.66 -19.93 28.64
CA GLU A 594 36.97 -21.17 29.34
C GLU A 594 38.48 -21.45 29.27
N GLY A 595 39.08 -21.96 30.35
CA GLY A 595 40.49 -22.33 30.37
C GLY A 595 41.42 -21.16 30.02
N ARG A 596 42.11 -21.27 28.87
CA ARG A 596 42.97 -20.20 28.33
C ARG A 596 42.35 -19.46 27.14
N THR A 597 41.11 -19.77 26.77
CA THR A 597 40.38 -19.11 25.69
C THR A 597 39.63 -17.90 26.22
N TYR A 598 39.85 -16.76 25.57
CA TYR A 598 39.26 -15.47 25.89
C TYR A 598 38.57 -14.90 24.65
N TYR A 599 37.81 -13.82 24.83
CA TYR A 599 37.29 -13.04 23.73
C TYR A 599 37.36 -11.53 23.96
N ALA A 600 37.50 -10.80 22.86
CA ALA A 600 37.19 -9.39 22.79
C ALA A 600 35.73 -9.22 22.32
N GLU A 601 34.99 -8.30 22.93
CA GLU A 601 33.60 -8.00 22.57
C GLU A 601 33.48 -6.55 22.09
N VAL A 602 32.77 -6.37 20.97
CA VAL A 602 32.36 -5.06 20.48
C VAL A 602 30.86 -4.94 20.65
N ASP A 603 30.43 -3.92 21.39
CA ASP A 603 29.03 -3.62 21.66
C ASP A 603 28.55 -2.46 20.78
N CYS A 604 27.57 -2.73 19.92
CA CYS A 604 26.94 -1.73 19.07
C CYS A 604 25.62 -1.21 19.67
N THR A 605 25.36 -1.45 20.96
CA THR A 605 24.15 -0.97 21.63
C THR A 605 23.99 0.55 21.53
N GLY A 606 22.83 0.98 21.02
CA GLY A 606 22.48 2.38 20.72
C GLY A 606 22.83 2.81 19.30
N THR A 607 23.49 1.97 18.51
CA THR A 607 23.77 2.22 17.08
C THR A 607 22.80 1.43 16.23
N LEU A 608 21.94 2.11 15.46
CA LEU A 608 20.95 1.47 14.60
C LEU A 608 21.58 0.89 13.32
N ILE A 609 21.56 -0.43 13.14
CA ILE A 609 22.04 -1.11 11.94
C ILE A 609 20.84 -1.77 11.26
N PHE A 610 20.45 -1.30 10.08
CA PHE A 610 19.22 -1.74 9.41
C PHE A 610 19.30 -1.59 7.88
N PRO A 611 18.57 -2.41 7.11
CA PRO A 611 18.59 -2.39 5.64
C PRO A 611 17.84 -1.16 5.08
N GLY A 612 18.45 0.03 5.16
CA GLY A 612 17.79 1.28 4.78
C GLY A 612 18.71 2.38 4.25
N GLY A 613 19.90 2.02 3.76
CA GLY A 613 20.88 2.98 3.24
C GLY A 613 22.32 2.47 3.35
N GLN A 614 23.19 2.97 2.46
CA GLN A 614 24.60 2.56 2.36
C GLN A 614 25.40 2.61 3.67
N SER A 615 25.08 3.57 4.54
CA SER A 615 25.71 3.73 5.84
C SER A 615 24.92 3.04 6.95
N GLU A 616 23.61 2.91 6.77
CA GLU A 616 22.67 2.37 7.74
C GLU A 616 22.78 0.85 7.86
N PHE A 617 22.99 0.14 6.75
CA PHE A 617 23.00 -1.33 6.72
C PHE A 617 24.27 -1.95 7.29
N ARG A 618 25.32 -1.15 7.55
CA ARG A 618 26.61 -1.68 8.05
C ARG A 618 27.32 -0.76 9.04
N ARG A 619 28.18 -1.32 9.89
CA ARG A 619 29.09 -0.55 10.77
C ARG A 619 30.51 -1.07 10.71
N GLU A 620 31.45 -0.20 10.35
CA GLU A 620 32.88 -0.52 10.36
C GLU A 620 33.43 -0.52 11.79
N VAL A 621 34.22 -1.55 12.09
CA VAL A 621 34.98 -1.67 13.32
C VAL A 621 36.39 -2.16 13.02
N GLN A 622 37.40 -1.46 13.54
CA GLN A 622 38.79 -1.88 13.53
C GLN A 622 39.20 -2.32 14.94
N LEU A 623 39.10 -3.61 15.21
CA LEU A 623 39.47 -4.22 16.48
C LEU A 623 40.97 -4.52 16.50
N ARG A 624 41.63 -4.26 17.62
CA ARG A 624 43.02 -4.65 17.90
C ARG A 624 43.09 -5.41 19.22
N ILE A 625 43.81 -6.52 19.22
CA ILE A 625 44.12 -7.33 20.39
C ILE A 625 45.64 -7.49 20.42
N GLY A 626 46.29 -6.86 21.38
CA GLY A 626 47.74 -6.87 21.52
C GLY A 626 48.20 -7.32 22.89
N VAL A 627 49.50 -7.55 23.02
CA VAL A 627 50.13 -7.88 24.31
C VAL A 627 51.26 -6.91 24.65
N ALA A 628 51.53 -6.75 25.95
CA ALA A 628 52.65 -5.96 26.45
C ALA A 628 54.02 -6.53 26.03
N ASP A 629 55.05 -5.69 26.07
CA ASP A 629 56.43 -6.07 25.73
C ASP A 629 56.92 -7.24 26.60
N GLY A 630 57.46 -8.27 25.95
CA GLY A 630 57.95 -9.50 26.60
C GLY A 630 56.90 -10.59 26.79
N ALA A 631 55.63 -10.37 26.45
CA ALA A 631 54.60 -11.40 26.45
C ALA A 631 54.62 -12.24 25.16
N ASN A 632 54.11 -13.48 25.24
CA ASN A 632 53.93 -14.37 24.09
C ASN A 632 52.63 -14.03 23.34
N TRP A 633 52.68 -14.03 22.01
CA TRP A 633 51.52 -13.87 21.12
C TRP A 633 51.66 -14.80 19.90
N ASP A 634 50.71 -15.73 19.75
CA ASP A 634 50.61 -16.67 18.63
C ASP A 634 49.16 -16.75 18.13
N PRO A 635 48.79 -15.98 17.09
CA PRO A 635 47.44 -15.98 16.57
C PRO A 635 47.08 -17.25 15.78
N SER A 636 48.01 -18.18 15.55
CA SER A 636 47.72 -19.39 14.78
C SER A 636 46.76 -20.35 15.50
N ASN A 637 46.70 -20.26 16.83
CA ASN A 637 45.82 -21.08 17.65
C ASN A 637 44.48 -20.38 17.97
N ASP A 638 44.35 -19.08 17.66
CA ASP A 638 43.14 -18.30 17.86
C ASP A 638 41.98 -18.85 17.04
N TRP A 639 40.81 -18.97 17.67
CA TRP A 639 39.63 -19.49 16.99
C TRP A 639 39.16 -18.55 15.89
N SER A 640 39.06 -17.25 16.17
CA SER A 640 38.59 -16.26 15.21
C SER A 640 39.61 -15.91 14.12
N ALA A 641 40.90 -16.22 14.31
CA ALA A 641 41.91 -16.07 13.26
C ALA A 641 41.72 -17.07 12.11
N LYS A 642 41.02 -18.20 12.37
CA LYS A 642 40.85 -19.29 11.40
C LYS A 642 39.78 -19.03 10.34
N GLY A 643 38.95 -18.01 10.50
CA GLY A 643 37.91 -17.68 9.52
C GLY A 643 36.90 -16.64 9.99
N ALA A 644 36.27 -15.95 9.04
CA ALA A 644 35.22 -14.96 9.31
C ALA A 644 33.99 -15.57 10.03
N ASP A 645 33.67 -16.82 9.72
CA ASP A 645 32.62 -17.63 10.34
C ASP A 645 32.97 -18.07 11.78
N ARG A 646 34.20 -17.80 12.24
CA ARG A 646 34.67 -18.07 13.61
C ARG A 646 34.65 -16.82 14.51
N MET A 647 34.20 -15.69 13.98
CA MET A 647 33.70 -14.57 14.78
C MET A 647 32.19 -14.72 14.92
N THR A 648 31.62 -14.32 16.05
CA THR A 648 30.17 -14.46 16.29
C THR A 648 29.48 -13.12 16.39
N LEU A 649 28.33 -12.95 15.74
CA LEU A 649 27.45 -11.79 15.86
C LEU A 649 26.18 -12.19 16.61
N TYR A 650 25.76 -11.37 17.57
CA TYR A 650 24.56 -11.55 18.38
C TYR A 650 23.58 -10.41 18.13
N GLY A 651 22.29 -10.74 18.10
CA GLY A 651 21.18 -9.83 17.84
C GLY A 651 20.65 -9.12 19.09
N ASN A 652 19.55 -8.40 18.92
CA ASN A 652 18.97 -7.57 19.98
C ASN A 652 18.52 -8.34 21.23
N ASP A 653 18.16 -9.61 21.07
CA ASP A 653 17.75 -10.52 22.13
C ASP A 653 18.93 -11.36 22.69
N GLY A 654 20.16 -11.10 22.22
CA GLY A 654 21.34 -11.86 22.59
C GLY A 654 21.48 -13.20 21.88
N ARG A 655 20.59 -13.56 20.94
CA ARG A 655 20.73 -14.78 20.15
C ARG A 655 21.86 -14.65 19.13
N LEU A 656 22.52 -15.77 18.85
CA LEU A 656 23.56 -15.87 17.82
C LEU A 656 22.91 -15.74 16.42
N LEU A 657 23.31 -14.71 15.67
CA LEU A 657 22.84 -14.44 14.30
C LEU A 657 23.82 -14.94 13.25
N TRP A 658 25.12 -14.92 13.53
CA TRP A 658 26.17 -15.34 12.59
C TRP A 658 27.37 -15.94 13.29
N GLY A 659 28.02 -16.87 12.59
CA GLY A 659 29.27 -17.51 12.99
C GLY A 659 29.11 -18.62 14.03
N THR A 660 30.21 -19.25 14.38
CA THR A 660 30.26 -20.39 15.30
C THR A 660 31.24 -20.08 16.45
N PRO A 661 30.80 -20.07 17.72
CA PRO A 661 31.72 -19.88 18.85
C PRO A 661 32.65 -21.10 19.03
N PRO A 662 33.76 -20.97 19.79
CA PRO A 662 34.56 -22.11 20.22
C PRO A 662 33.69 -23.10 21.02
N SER A 663 33.88 -24.41 20.83
CA SER A 663 33.13 -25.43 21.56
C SER A 663 33.49 -25.43 23.04
N SER A 664 32.57 -25.02 23.90
CA SER A 664 32.34 -25.68 25.20
C SER A 664 31.06 -26.55 25.03
N GLY A 665 30.82 -27.54 25.89
CA GLY A 665 29.68 -28.48 25.81
C GLY A 665 28.29 -27.82 25.65
N PRO A 666 27.21 -28.62 25.52
CA PRO A 666 26.07 -28.32 24.66
C PRO A 666 25.48 -26.93 24.91
N SER A 667 25.61 -26.06 23.91
CA SER A 667 24.81 -24.85 23.80
C SER A 667 23.33 -25.24 23.58
N PRO A 668 22.33 -24.52 24.10
CA PRO A 668 20.93 -24.79 23.82
C PRO A 668 20.65 -24.50 22.34
N SER A 669 20.89 -25.50 21.51
CA SER A 669 20.39 -25.57 20.15
C SER A 669 18.88 -25.79 20.23
N VAL A 670 18.13 -24.72 19.99
CA VAL A 670 16.82 -24.84 19.37
C VAL A 670 16.97 -24.34 17.93
N SER A 671 17.41 -25.23 17.05
CA SER A 671 17.12 -25.10 15.63
C SER A 671 15.60 -25.02 15.47
N PRO A 672 15.04 -24.09 14.68
CA PRO A 672 13.63 -24.15 14.33
C PRO A 672 13.48 -25.27 13.29
N SER A 673 12.97 -26.42 13.72
CA SER A 673 12.38 -27.41 12.82
C SER A 673 11.05 -27.88 13.39
N ALA A 674 10.08 -28.03 12.48
CA ALA A 674 8.69 -28.44 12.63
C ALA A 674 7.67 -27.36 13.05
N SER A 675 6.80 -27.05 12.07
CA SER A 675 5.52 -26.38 12.16
C SER A 675 4.66 -26.84 13.35
N PRO A 676 3.84 -25.96 13.96
CA PRO A 676 2.74 -26.43 14.79
C PRO A 676 1.65 -27.01 13.89
N SER A 677 1.36 -28.30 14.05
CA SER A 677 0.11 -28.89 13.57
C SER A 677 -1.00 -28.42 14.50
N ALA A 678 -1.84 -27.49 14.03
CA ALA A 678 -3.06 -27.09 14.71
C ALA A 678 -4.22 -27.92 14.17
N SER A 679 -4.52 -29.06 14.81
CA SER A 679 -5.85 -29.64 14.78
C SER A 679 -6.58 -29.20 16.05
N PRO A 680 -7.72 -28.48 15.99
CA PRO A 680 -8.47 -28.13 17.17
C PRO A 680 -9.36 -29.31 17.59
N SER A 681 -9.15 -29.85 18.80
CA SER A 681 -10.14 -30.70 19.46
C SER A 681 -11.17 -29.82 20.15
N VAL A 682 -12.40 -29.83 19.65
CA VAL A 682 -13.56 -29.20 20.29
C VAL A 682 -14.11 -30.10 21.39
N SER A 683 -14.24 -29.56 22.60
CA SER A 683 -15.22 -30.01 23.61
C SER A 683 -15.45 -28.86 24.61
N PRO A 684 -16.67 -28.29 24.68
CA PRO A 684 -17.00 -27.23 25.63
C PRO A 684 -17.49 -27.83 26.95
N SER A 685 -17.08 -27.26 28.08
CA SER A 685 -17.73 -27.52 29.38
C SER A 685 -18.42 -26.24 29.86
N ALA A 686 -19.69 -26.41 30.20
CA ALA A 686 -20.66 -25.48 30.78
C ALA A 686 -20.17 -24.88 32.12
N SER A 687 -20.69 -23.82 32.74
CA SER A 687 -21.86 -22.92 32.61
C SER A 687 -21.64 -21.75 33.61
N PRO A 688 -22.44 -20.67 33.59
CA PRO A 688 -22.13 -19.37 34.21
C PRO A 688 -22.65 -19.21 35.66
N SER A 689 -22.12 -18.23 36.40
CA SER A 689 -22.72 -17.71 37.64
C SER A 689 -22.98 -16.21 37.55
N ALA A 690 -24.17 -15.80 38.00
CA ALA A 690 -24.74 -14.45 37.88
C ALA A 690 -24.53 -13.58 39.14
N SER A 691 -24.19 -12.29 38.91
CA SER A 691 -24.68 -10.99 39.46
C SER A 691 -25.09 -10.78 40.94
N PRO A 692 -25.32 -9.51 41.42
CA PRO A 692 -24.59 -8.23 41.30
C PRO A 692 -24.53 -7.43 42.65
N SER A 693 -23.82 -6.28 42.75
CA SER A 693 -24.24 -5.18 43.67
C SER A 693 -23.62 -3.79 43.40
N ALA A 694 -24.53 -2.83 43.15
CA ALA A 694 -24.66 -1.41 43.55
C ALA A 694 -23.52 -0.34 43.41
N SER A 695 -23.85 0.73 42.68
CA SER A 695 -23.36 2.13 42.83
C SER A 695 -24.08 2.88 43.98
N PRO A 696 -23.60 4.06 44.44
CA PRO A 696 -24.11 5.32 43.85
C PRO A 696 -23.13 6.53 43.74
N SER A 697 -23.53 7.40 42.81
CA SER A 697 -23.22 8.78 42.37
C SER A 697 -22.60 9.84 43.31
N ALA A 698 -21.83 10.77 42.71
CA ALA A 698 -22.07 12.23 42.81
C ALA A 698 -21.31 13.04 41.71
N SER A 699 -22.02 13.93 40.99
CA SER A 699 -21.47 15.06 40.20
C SER A 699 -21.19 16.28 41.09
N PRO A 700 -20.42 17.30 40.62
CA PRO A 700 -21.10 18.48 40.08
C PRO A 700 -20.42 19.17 38.88
N SER A 701 -21.22 19.99 38.20
CA SER A 701 -20.93 20.89 37.06
C SER A 701 -20.51 22.29 37.53
N ALA A 702 -19.64 22.98 36.79
CA ALA A 702 -19.81 24.39 36.38
C ALA A 702 -18.60 24.92 35.54
N SER A 703 -18.91 25.66 34.48
CA SER A 703 -18.08 26.66 33.79
C SER A 703 -18.81 28.01 33.91
N PRO A 704 -18.14 29.20 33.97
CA PRO A 704 -17.76 29.89 32.72
C PRO A 704 -16.53 30.85 32.78
N SER A 705 -16.18 31.30 31.56
CA SER A 705 -15.16 32.24 30.98
C SER A 705 -14.77 33.56 31.69
N ALA A 706 -13.52 34.01 31.47
CA ALA A 706 -13.15 35.37 30.99
C ALA A 706 -11.62 35.53 30.70
N SER A 707 -11.25 36.17 29.58
CA SER A 707 -9.91 36.71 29.27
C SER A 707 -9.61 38.02 30.03
N PRO A 708 -8.33 38.44 30.14
CA PRO A 708 -7.90 39.62 29.37
C PRO A 708 -6.45 39.59 28.82
N SER A 709 -6.21 40.53 27.89
CA SER A 709 -4.99 40.85 27.13
C SER A 709 -3.83 41.43 27.96
N VAL A 710 -2.58 41.28 27.49
CA VAL A 710 -1.57 42.36 27.30
C VAL A 710 -0.32 41.88 26.54
N SER A 711 0.09 42.64 25.52
CA SER A 711 1.44 42.64 24.92
C SER A 711 2.42 43.48 25.75
N PRO A 712 3.74 43.31 25.58
CA PRO A 712 4.50 44.46 25.08
C PRO A 712 5.58 44.13 24.02
N SER A 713 5.81 45.16 23.21
CA SER A 713 6.83 45.38 22.18
C SER A 713 8.24 45.51 22.76
N VAL A 714 9.26 45.01 22.05
CA VAL A 714 10.59 45.64 21.97
C VAL A 714 11.31 45.27 20.66
N SER A 715 11.69 46.30 19.93
CA SER A 715 12.79 46.40 18.96
C SER A 715 13.26 47.86 19.04
N PRO A 716 14.57 48.19 18.93
CA PRO A 716 15.22 48.18 17.61
C PRO A 716 16.74 47.88 17.55
N SER A 717 17.14 47.45 16.34
CA SER A 717 18.32 47.81 15.54
C SER A 717 19.75 47.52 16.01
N VAL A 718 20.44 46.67 15.23
CA VAL A 718 21.79 46.96 14.71
C VAL A 718 21.96 46.38 13.30
N SER A 719 22.49 47.21 12.40
CA SER A 719 23.11 46.93 11.09
C SER A 719 24.07 48.11 10.82
N PRO A 720 25.06 48.06 9.89
CA PRO A 720 25.43 47.00 8.94
C PRO A 720 26.96 46.71 8.86
N SER A 721 27.34 45.66 8.10
CA SER A 721 28.40 45.67 7.07
C SER A 721 29.13 44.33 6.97
N VAL A 722 28.84 43.58 5.90
CA VAL A 722 29.86 42.98 5.03
C VAL A 722 29.37 43.10 3.58
N SER A 723 30.28 43.57 2.73
CA SER A 723 30.11 43.91 1.31
C SER A 723 29.76 42.70 0.40
N PRO A 724 29.24 42.96 -0.81
CA PRO A 724 28.47 42.00 -1.60
C PRO A 724 29.37 41.12 -2.48
N SER A 725 29.11 39.82 -2.47
CA SER A 725 29.36 38.97 -3.63
C SER A 725 28.07 38.92 -4.46
N SER A 726 28.15 39.31 -5.72
CA SER A 726 27.08 39.28 -6.71
C SER A 726 26.56 37.86 -6.97
N GLY A 727 25.57 37.37 -6.20
CA GLY A 727 24.96 36.06 -6.39
C GLY A 727 23.45 36.07 -6.11
N GLY A 728 22.67 35.77 -7.14
CA GLY A 728 21.21 35.79 -7.27
C GLY A 728 20.27 35.68 -6.06
N THR A 729 19.10 36.32 -6.16
CA THR A 729 17.92 36.13 -5.30
C THR A 729 17.26 34.75 -5.43
N CYS A 730 17.87 33.82 -6.18
CA CYS A 730 17.43 32.46 -6.40
C CYS A 730 18.62 31.49 -6.50
N LYS A 731 18.37 30.23 -6.15
CA LYS A 731 19.32 29.12 -6.29
C LYS A 731 18.70 28.01 -7.13
N VAL A 732 19.43 27.45 -8.08
CA VAL A 732 18.92 26.38 -8.97
C VAL A 732 19.84 25.17 -8.93
N ALA A 733 19.28 24.00 -8.61
CA ALA A 733 19.98 22.72 -8.76
C ALA A 733 19.45 21.99 -10.00
N TYR A 734 20.35 21.57 -10.89
CA TYR A 734 20.04 20.82 -12.11
C TYR A 734 20.70 19.43 -12.09
N ALA A 735 19.86 18.39 -12.06
CA ALA A 735 20.26 17.00 -12.10
C ALA A 735 19.66 16.31 -13.33
N THR A 736 20.38 15.33 -13.87
CA THR A 736 19.93 14.54 -15.03
C THR A 736 20.12 13.06 -14.78
N ASN A 737 19.17 12.26 -15.26
CA ASN A 737 19.35 10.85 -15.52
C ASN A 737 19.45 10.67 -17.05
N ASP A 738 20.58 10.22 -17.57
CA ASP A 738 20.90 10.19 -19.00
C ASP A 738 21.17 8.75 -19.46
N TRP A 739 20.52 8.33 -20.54
CA TRP A 739 20.60 6.97 -21.08
C TRP A 739 21.14 6.91 -22.51
N GLY A 740 21.83 7.94 -22.99
CA GLY A 740 22.51 7.91 -24.29
C GLY A 740 21.57 8.18 -25.47
N GLY A 741 21.15 9.44 -25.61
CA GLY A 741 20.24 9.92 -26.66
C GLY A 741 18.91 10.48 -26.12
N GLY A 742 18.61 10.18 -24.86
CA GLY A 742 17.53 10.79 -24.08
C GLY A 742 17.95 10.96 -22.62
N PHE A 743 17.25 11.84 -21.91
CA PHE A 743 17.50 12.11 -20.51
C PHE A 743 16.24 12.64 -19.81
N THR A 744 16.18 12.47 -18.50
CA THR A 744 15.24 13.15 -17.60
C THR A 744 16.01 14.25 -16.90
N ALA A 745 15.49 15.47 -16.85
CA ALA A 745 16.05 16.57 -16.07
C ALA A 745 15.15 16.90 -14.89
N THR A 746 15.76 16.99 -13.70
CA THR A 746 15.13 17.47 -12.46
C THR A 746 15.76 18.79 -12.07
N ILE A 747 14.93 19.81 -11.90
CA ILE A 747 15.34 21.17 -11.56
C ILE A 747 14.69 21.57 -10.25
N THR A 748 15.50 21.90 -9.25
CA THR A 748 15.01 22.47 -7.98
C THR A 748 15.29 23.97 -7.96
N ILE A 749 14.24 24.78 -7.95
CA ILE A 749 14.31 26.24 -7.84
C ILE A 749 14.09 26.61 -6.38
N THR A 750 14.98 27.39 -5.78
CA THR A 750 14.86 27.88 -4.41
C THR A 750 14.82 29.40 -4.40
N ASN A 751 13.84 29.99 -3.71
CA ASN A 751 13.82 31.43 -3.45
C ASN A 751 14.83 31.75 -2.34
N ALA A 752 15.99 32.30 -2.71
CA ALA A 752 17.04 32.69 -1.77
C ALA A 752 16.86 34.15 -1.27
N GLY A 753 15.85 34.86 -1.78
CA GLY A 753 15.49 36.21 -1.34
C GLY A 753 14.60 36.22 -0.10
N THR A 754 14.38 37.41 0.45
CA THR A 754 13.52 37.65 1.63
C THR A 754 12.06 37.90 1.28
N ALA A 755 11.75 38.23 0.02
CA ALA A 755 10.40 38.48 -0.45
C ALA A 755 9.78 37.22 -1.09
N THR A 756 8.49 36.99 -0.83
CA THR A 756 7.72 35.93 -1.50
C THR A 756 7.59 36.22 -2.99
N ILE A 757 7.92 35.24 -3.83
CA ILE A 757 7.70 35.28 -5.28
C ILE A 757 6.28 34.79 -5.54
N ASN A 758 5.50 35.53 -6.33
CA ASN A 758 4.15 35.13 -6.76
C ASN A 758 4.08 35.16 -8.29
N GLY A 759 4.08 33.96 -8.88
CA GLY A 759 4.36 33.74 -10.29
C GLY A 759 5.87 33.69 -10.53
N TRP A 760 6.38 32.54 -10.94
CA TRP A 760 7.79 32.38 -11.31
C TRP A 760 7.93 31.85 -12.72
N THR A 761 8.97 32.33 -13.40
CA THR A 761 9.36 31.92 -14.74
C THR A 761 10.86 31.66 -14.73
N LEU A 762 11.23 30.39 -14.88
CA LEU A 762 12.61 29.97 -15.03
C LEU A 762 12.98 29.95 -16.52
N LYS A 763 14.12 30.55 -16.87
CA LYS A 763 14.70 30.47 -18.22
C LYS A 763 16.13 29.98 -18.17
N PHE A 764 16.49 29.13 -19.12
CA PHE A 764 17.86 28.68 -19.38
C PHE A 764 18.02 28.33 -20.85
N ALA A 765 19.26 28.11 -21.29
CA ALA A 765 19.55 27.65 -22.64
C ALA A 765 20.35 26.35 -22.60
N PHE A 766 19.97 25.40 -23.45
CA PHE A 766 20.77 24.20 -23.67
C PHE A 766 22.05 24.54 -24.44
N PRO A 767 23.22 23.99 -24.05
CA PRO A 767 24.46 24.26 -24.75
C PRO A 767 24.61 23.52 -26.09
N GLY A 768 23.77 22.52 -26.37
CA GLY A 768 23.86 21.66 -27.54
C GLY A 768 22.51 21.39 -28.21
N THR A 769 22.36 20.17 -28.72
CA THR A 769 21.19 19.75 -29.52
C THR A 769 20.01 19.29 -28.66
N GLN A 770 20.05 19.50 -27.34
CA GLN A 770 19.00 19.04 -26.44
C GLN A 770 17.62 19.63 -26.80
N LYS A 771 16.61 18.76 -26.81
CA LYS A 771 15.20 19.11 -27.00
C LYS A 771 14.38 18.60 -25.83
N ILE A 772 13.53 19.44 -25.26
CA ILE A 772 12.50 18.97 -24.33
C ILE A 772 11.48 18.13 -25.11
N SER A 773 10.95 17.10 -24.47
CA SER A 773 9.86 16.26 -24.95
C SER A 773 8.63 16.52 -24.07
N PRO A 774 7.76 17.49 -24.43
CA PRO A 774 6.56 17.76 -23.65
C PRO A 774 5.59 16.58 -23.62
N PRO A 775 4.79 16.43 -22.55
CA PRO A 775 4.74 17.32 -21.38
C PRO A 775 5.90 17.07 -20.41
N GLY A 776 6.45 18.15 -19.85
CA GLY A 776 7.18 18.07 -18.58
C GLY A 776 6.21 18.11 -17.39
N TRP A 777 6.72 17.94 -16.17
CA TRP A 777 5.92 18.02 -14.94
C TRP A 777 6.22 19.30 -14.16
N SER A 778 5.23 19.70 -13.34
CA SER A 778 5.29 20.81 -12.38
C SER A 778 5.63 22.20 -12.95
N ALA A 779 5.60 22.38 -14.27
CA ALA A 779 5.69 23.68 -14.92
C ALA A 779 5.05 23.61 -16.32
N THR A 780 4.67 24.76 -16.87
CA THR A 780 4.37 24.88 -18.30
C THR A 780 5.67 25.09 -19.05
N TRP A 781 6.04 24.13 -19.90
CA TRP A 781 7.32 24.11 -20.62
C TRP A 781 7.17 24.56 -22.06
N THR A 782 8.06 25.45 -22.49
CA THR A 782 8.23 25.84 -23.91
C THR A 782 9.71 25.87 -24.27
N GLN A 783 10.03 25.56 -25.52
CA GLN A 783 11.38 25.68 -26.05
C GLN A 783 11.35 26.35 -27.43
N SER A 784 12.24 27.31 -27.65
CA SER A 784 12.51 27.91 -28.96
C SER A 784 14.01 27.92 -29.21
N GLY A 785 14.46 27.23 -30.27
CA GLY A 785 15.88 26.97 -30.49
C GLY A 785 16.50 26.18 -29.33
N THR A 786 17.50 26.74 -28.67
CA THR A 786 18.13 26.21 -27.46
C THR A 786 17.53 26.78 -26.16
N SER A 787 16.73 27.84 -26.25
CA SER A 787 16.16 28.54 -25.11
C SER A 787 14.93 27.81 -24.58
N VAL A 788 14.92 27.51 -23.28
CA VAL A 788 13.84 26.83 -22.55
C VAL A 788 13.22 27.80 -21.55
N THR A 789 11.90 27.81 -21.48
CA THR A 789 11.13 28.54 -20.47
C THR A 789 10.20 27.59 -19.73
N ALA A 790 10.26 27.63 -18.41
CA ALA A 790 9.32 26.97 -17.50
C ALA A 790 8.56 28.02 -16.70
N ALA A 791 7.24 28.04 -16.83
CA ALA A 791 6.36 28.93 -16.06
C ALA A 791 5.62 28.16 -14.97
N SER A 792 5.43 28.80 -13.81
CA SER A 792 4.69 28.23 -12.69
C SER A 792 3.25 27.85 -13.07
N LEU A 793 2.76 26.77 -12.49
CA LEU A 793 1.35 26.39 -12.49
C LEU A 793 0.66 27.07 -11.30
N ASP A 794 -0.68 27.15 -11.33
CA ASP A 794 -1.43 27.87 -10.29
C ASP A 794 -1.16 27.35 -8.87
N TRP A 795 -0.91 26.05 -8.70
CA TRP A 795 -0.66 25.43 -7.40
C TRP A 795 0.76 25.64 -6.86
N ASN A 796 1.75 25.95 -7.70
CA ASN A 796 3.14 26.20 -7.26
C ASN A 796 3.65 27.61 -7.56
N ARG A 797 2.77 28.53 -7.97
CA ARG A 797 3.13 29.92 -8.30
C ARG A 797 3.79 30.68 -7.17
N THR A 798 3.54 30.32 -5.91
CA THR A 798 4.04 31.06 -4.76
C THR A 798 5.27 30.37 -4.15
N LEU A 799 6.38 31.09 -4.04
CA LEU A 799 7.59 30.65 -3.34
C LEU A 799 7.95 31.65 -2.24
N GLY A 800 7.70 31.28 -0.99
CA GLY A 800 8.17 32.03 0.18
C GLY A 800 9.70 32.05 0.28
N SER A 801 10.24 32.92 1.15
CA SER A 801 11.68 32.96 1.42
C SER A 801 12.18 31.59 1.91
N GLY A 802 13.24 31.07 1.29
CA GLY A 802 13.83 29.77 1.59
C GLY A 802 13.06 28.56 1.04
N GLN A 803 11.88 28.74 0.43
CA GLN A 803 11.12 27.64 -0.16
C GLN A 803 11.68 27.22 -1.51
N SER A 804 11.48 25.93 -1.82
CA SER A 804 11.89 25.33 -3.09
C SER A 804 10.70 24.69 -3.81
N VAL A 805 10.77 24.66 -5.14
CA VAL A 805 9.90 23.84 -5.99
C VAL A 805 10.77 22.98 -6.88
N GLN A 806 10.35 21.73 -7.06
CA GLN A 806 10.97 20.80 -7.99
C GLN A 806 10.10 20.66 -9.24
N ILE A 807 10.75 20.79 -10.40
CA ILE A 807 10.14 20.69 -11.72
C ILE A 807 11.00 19.80 -12.60
N GLY A 808 10.47 19.28 -13.70
CA GLY A 808 11.29 18.50 -14.61
C GLY A 808 10.63 18.17 -15.93
N PHE A 809 11.41 17.54 -16.79
CA PHE A 809 11.01 17.14 -18.13
C PHE A 809 11.84 15.95 -18.61
N GLN A 810 11.33 15.23 -19.61
CA GLN A 810 12.15 14.37 -20.45
C GLN A 810 12.68 15.17 -21.64
N GLY A 811 13.86 14.82 -22.14
CA GLY A 811 14.45 15.43 -23.31
C GLY A 811 15.30 14.45 -24.12
N THR A 812 15.63 14.84 -25.35
CA THR A 812 16.46 14.09 -26.29
C THR A 812 17.64 14.93 -26.75
N TYR A 813 18.70 14.29 -27.22
CA TYR A 813 19.87 14.98 -27.78
C TYR A 813 20.64 14.08 -28.74
N THR A 814 21.53 14.68 -29.54
CA THR A 814 22.51 13.96 -30.36
C THR A 814 23.92 14.38 -29.96
N GLY A 815 24.83 13.41 -29.75
CA GLY A 815 26.20 13.69 -29.34
C GLY A 815 26.38 13.71 -27.82
N SER A 816 26.54 14.89 -27.22
CA SER A 816 26.76 15.06 -25.77
C SER A 816 25.64 15.85 -25.11
N ASN A 817 25.43 15.64 -23.80
CA ASN A 817 24.39 16.30 -23.00
C ASN A 817 24.98 17.19 -21.89
N PRO A 818 25.65 18.30 -22.21
CA PRO A 818 26.16 19.24 -21.21
C PRO A 818 25.01 19.94 -20.45
N LYS A 819 25.17 20.13 -19.14
CA LYS A 819 24.22 20.87 -18.30
C LYS A 819 24.14 22.35 -18.72
N PRO A 820 22.99 23.03 -18.58
CA PRO A 820 22.90 24.48 -18.79
C PRO A 820 23.85 25.24 -17.86
N ALA A 821 24.51 26.28 -18.40
CA ALA A 821 25.53 27.04 -17.67
C ALA A 821 24.95 28.16 -16.78
N ALA A 822 23.73 28.61 -17.06
CA ALA A 822 23.09 29.70 -16.34
C ALA A 822 21.57 29.55 -16.34
N PHE A 823 20.96 30.00 -15.24
CA PHE A 823 19.52 30.05 -15.05
C PHE A 823 19.11 31.46 -14.63
N THR A 824 17.94 31.89 -15.08
CA THR A 824 17.29 33.12 -14.59
C THR A 824 15.89 32.82 -14.07
N LEU A 825 15.52 33.40 -12.94
CA LEU A 825 14.18 33.35 -12.37
C LEU A 825 13.57 34.76 -12.42
N ASN A 826 12.47 34.93 -13.15
CA ASN A 826 11.84 36.23 -13.39
C ASN A 826 12.84 37.30 -13.91
N GLY A 827 13.81 36.87 -14.71
CA GLY A 827 14.86 37.74 -15.27
C GLY A 827 16.06 38.00 -14.35
N THR A 828 16.08 37.46 -13.13
CA THR A 828 17.23 37.58 -12.22
C THR A 828 18.10 36.32 -12.31
N ASN A 829 19.43 36.47 -12.41
CA ASN A 829 20.37 35.34 -12.43
C ASN A 829 20.28 34.54 -11.13
N CYS A 830 20.27 33.20 -11.24
CA CYS A 830 20.34 32.31 -10.09
C CYS A 830 21.76 31.77 -9.87
N SER A 831 22.04 31.44 -8.61
CA SER A 831 23.25 30.70 -8.20
C SER A 831 23.12 29.19 -8.35
#